data_AF-A0A8J2INN0-F1
#
_entry.id   AF-A0A8J2INN0-F1
#
_cell.length_a   1.000
_cell.length_b   1.000
_cell.length_c   1.000
_cell.angle_alpha   90.00
_cell.angle_beta   90.00
_cell.angle_gamma   90.00
#
_symmetry.space_group_name_H-M   'P 1'
#
loop_
_entity.id
_entity.type
_entity.pdbx_description
1 polymer ?
#
loop_
_entity_poly.entity_id
_entity_poly.type
_entity_poly.pdbx_seq_one_letter_code
_entity_poly.pdbx_strand_id
1 'polypeptide(L)'
;MAPPLKNIAIVGGSGRVGAFITKALHQYNQVNLTVITRASSKVTDYPSPIKVIKVPDGYPQTEIVKAFRGKDAVILAVGFAGEHHLPSLARASVEAGVKRLIASGFGVDASNQAAAEVFPVAANKVAMIKDLKSLEQPGWSWTDVACGVFLDFCIQVGFFGINPANKKAEIWDDGNAKFTATTREAIGQAVVGILNHPEETHNRTVFISSTELSLNEILAEEQRLAGKDGWDISYVKTEDEIPRAREAAMTATEVMPRLMAVGRIGLAINMLDRIGDMSDPLGITASVIAVLQLAVTATKYLKDVKNGSADRLRLRDELRSTVCLVEMLKDRVEDIDDESETEETLQPASMKALVGPLSMFEQVLQDIVTKLEPQARLRRLVKPIPWPFDKKDISEMLACLERLKSHFNLIIQNDLHELAKLSNLKLDDLKDKVDAFENRVRNEEASKIISWISPISFRAKQDDILDSTEPGTGTWLLEHGTFQSWMRGDIDKLWCPGIPGAGKTSLISLIIRHMGDQARTADKTCLYVYCDYNRRAEQTTAALLSSLLQQVLQHSMHQPLSPEVSLLYSQHQRYGTRPTQAQVTELLRTLASSQATKLQISAQNDDIAKFREAQISQKYRLSRHVRADPKLKDDIIETIIKKSQGMWVTLPVFPFSFMGANWAGFYYQNFISNRSRTRSTVKRQAPEAVDLAEAVLF
;
A
#
# COMPACT_ATOMS: atom_id res chain seq x y z
N MET A 1 -11.35 -19.97 -33.39
CA MET A 1 -11.34 -18.50 -33.53
C MET A 1 -12.29 -17.92 -32.51
N ALA A 2 -11.83 -17.05 -31.61
CA ALA A 2 -12.72 -16.29 -30.74
C ALA A 2 -13.77 -15.53 -31.56
N PRO A 3 -15.01 -15.40 -31.06
CA PRO A 3 -16.02 -14.59 -31.73
C PRO A 3 -15.57 -13.12 -31.79
N PRO A 4 -15.85 -12.41 -32.90
CA PRO A 4 -15.43 -11.03 -33.07
C PRO A 4 -16.06 -10.13 -32.00
N LEU A 5 -15.24 -9.25 -31.41
CA LEU A 5 -15.68 -8.27 -30.42
C LEU A 5 -16.39 -7.12 -31.15
N LYS A 6 -17.71 -6.98 -30.99
CA LYS A 6 -18.51 -5.99 -31.73
C LYS A 6 -19.00 -4.84 -30.88
N ASN A 7 -19.42 -5.09 -29.64
CA ASN A 7 -19.98 -4.08 -28.76
C ASN A 7 -18.90 -3.55 -27.83
N ILE A 8 -18.36 -2.37 -28.14
CA ILE A 8 -17.20 -1.81 -27.46
C ILE A 8 -17.63 -0.61 -26.62
N ALA A 9 -17.21 -0.56 -25.37
CA ALA A 9 -17.36 0.62 -24.53
C ALA A 9 -16.00 1.26 -24.23
N ILE A 10 -15.95 2.59 -24.16
CA ILE A 10 -14.76 3.33 -23.71
C ILE A 10 -15.13 4.25 -22.54
N VAL A 11 -14.39 4.13 -21.44
CA VAL A 11 -14.44 5.08 -20.32
C VAL A 11 -13.35 6.12 -20.53
N GLY A 12 -13.70 7.41 -20.47
CA GLY A 12 -12.74 8.48 -20.70
C GLY A 12 -12.52 8.84 -22.18
N GLY A 13 -13.52 8.59 -23.04
CA GLY A 13 -13.44 8.83 -24.49
C GLY A 13 -13.23 10.29 -24.92
N SER A 14 -13.33 11.28 -24.04
CA SER A 14 -12.99 12.70 -24.32
C SER A 14 -11.57 13.09 -23.88
N GLY A 15 -10.83 12.17 -23.27
CA GLY A 15 -9.48 12.44 -22.74
C GLY A 15 -8.43 12.63 -23.83
N ARG A 16 -7.22 13.02 -23.41
CA ARG A 16 -6.08 13.29 -24.32
C ARG A 16 -5.76 12.12 -25.26
N VAL A 17 -5.87 10.88 -24.76
CA VAL A 17 -5.71 9.65 -25.55
C VAL A 17 -7.07 9.10 -25.99
N GLY A 18 -8.06 9.10 -25.08
CA GLY A 18 -9.39 8.54 -25.32
C GLY A 18 -10.10 9.13 -26.54
N ALA A 19 -9.89 10.41 -26.86
CA ALA A 19 -10.45 11.04 -28.06
C ALA A 19 -9.92 10.43 -29.36
N PHE A 20 -8.63 10.09 -29.41
CA PHE A 20 -8.00 9.46 -30.58
C PHE A 20 -8.41 8.00 -30.72
N ILE A 21 -8.53 7.27 -29.60
CA ILE A 21 -9.09 5.91 -29.59
C ILE A 21 -10.53 5.92 -30.08
N THR A 22 -11.35 6.85 -29.58
CA THR A 22 -12.76 7.00 -30.00
C THR A 22 -12.86 7.31 -31.49
N LYS A 23 -12.02 8.22 -32.00
CA LYS A 23 -11.93 8.54 -33.43
C LYS A 23 -11.55 7.33 -34.28
N ALA A 24 -10.51 6.59 -33.89
CA ALA A 24 -10.04 5.41 -34.63
C ALA A 24 -11.11 4.31 -34.68
N LEU A 25 -11.76 4.01 -33.55
CA LEU A 25 -12.86 3.03 -33.50
C LEU A 25 -14.08 3.46 -34.31
N HIS A 26 -14.39 4.75 -34.32
CA HIS A 26 -15.47 5.29 -35.15
C HIS A 26 -15.15 5.16 -36.64
N GLN A 27 -13.93 5.50 -37.05
CA GLN A 27 -13.46 5.36 -38.44
C GLN A 27 -13.38 3.89 -38.88
N TYR A 28 -13.03 2.98 -37.97
CA TYR A 28 -13.02 1.55 -38.24
C TYR A 28 -14.40 1.02 -38.64
N ASN A 29 -15.47 1.58 -38.08
CA ASN A 29 -16.87 1.36 -38.48
C ASN A 29 -17.34 -0.12 -38.53
N GLN A 30 -16.63 -1.03 -37.86
CA GLN A 30 -17.04 -2.44 -37.70
C GLN A 30 -17.50 -2.77 -36.27
N VAL A 31 -17.54 -1.77 -35.39
CA VAL A 31 -17.89 -1.91 -33.97
C VAL A 31 -19.01 -0.97 -33.57
N ASN A 32 -19.86 -1.42 -32.65
CA ASN A 32 -20.88 -0.62 -31.98
C ASN A 32 -20.24 0.09 -30.78
N LEU A 33 -19.82 1.35 -30.99
CA LEU A 33 -19.10 2.11 -29.96
C LEU A 33 -20.06 2.80 -28.98
N THR A 34 -19.76 2.67 -27.68
CA THR A 34 -20.41 3.40 -26.59
C THR A 34 -19.37 4.15 -25.77
N VAL A 35 -19.53 5.45 -25.62
CA VAL A 35 -18.72 6.27 -24.70
C VAL A 35 -19.43 6.34 -23.35
N ILE A 36 -18.73 5.95 -22.30
CA ILE A 36 -19.17 6.10 -20.91
C ILE A 36 -18.45 7.31 -20.33
N THR A 37 -19.23 8.30 -19.93
CA THR A 37 -18.72 9.61 -19.48
C THR A 37 -19.31 9.98 -18.13
N ARG A 38 -18.56 10.76 -17.35
CA ARG A 38 -19.02 11.25 -16.06
C ARG A 38 -20.16 12.24 -16.23
N ALA A 39 -21.06 12.32 -15.24
CA ALA A 39 -22.17 13.25 -15.23
C ALA A 39 -21.70 14.71 -15.39
N SER A 40 -20.58 15.06 -14.73
CA SER A 40 -19.95 16.38 -14.82
C SER A 40 -19.26 16.68 -16.16
N SER A 41 -19.10 15.70 -17.05
CA SER A 41 -18.39 15.92 -18.31
C SER A 41 -19.18 16.88 -19.20
N LYS A 42 -18.49 17.93 -19.65
CA LYS A 42 -19.01 18.93 -20.59
C LYS A 42 -19.03 18.43 -22.03
N VAL A 43 -18.27 17.38 -22.34
CA VAL A 43 -18.21 16.79 -23.68
C VAL A 43 -19.29 15.74 -23.79
N THR A 44 -20.35 16.06 -24.53
CA THR A 44 -21.46 15.14 -24.84
C THR A 44 -21.58 14.83 -26.32
N ASP A 45 -20.96 15.66 -27.18
CA ASP A 45 -21.14 15.58 -28.62
C ASP A 45 -20.09 14.67 -29.22
N TYR A 46 -20.55 13.49 -29.65
CA TYR A 46 -19.79 12.50 -30.38
C TYR A 46 -20.46 12.24 -31.73
N PRO A 47 -19.69 11.96 -32.81
CA PRO A 47 -20.29 11.71 -34.11
C PRO A 47 -21.22 10.49 -34.08
N SER A 48 -22.36 10.59 -34.74
CA SER A 48 -23.27 9.46 -34.95
C SER A 48 -22.54 8.33 -35.71
N PRO A 49 -22.71 7.04 -35.36
CA PRO A 49 -23.72 6.47 -34.46
C PRO A 49 -23.23 6.17 -33.03
N ILE A 50 -22.22 6.89 -32.52
CA ILE A 50 -21.67 6.64 -31.17
C ILE A 50 -22.74 6.89 -30.10
N LYS A 51 -22.96 5.90 -29.23
CA LYS A 51 -23.86 6.03 -28.08
C LYS A 51 -23.11 6.63 -26.90
N VAL A 52 -23.77 7.48 -26.11
CA VAL A 52 -23.19 8.07 -24.90
C VAL A 52 -24.00 7.64 -23.68
N ILE A 53 -23.34 7.13 -22.64
CA ILE A 53 -23.93 6.80 -21.35
C ILE A 53 -23.28 7.70 -20.30
N LYS A 54 -24.12 8.42 -19.53
CA LYS A 54 -23.66 9.20 -18.38
C LYS A 54 -23.74 8.36 -17.12
N VAL A 55 -22.70 8.41 -16.30
CA VAL A 55 -22.61 7.74 -14.99
C VAL A 55 -22.17 8.75 -13.92
N PRO A 56 -22.54 8.56 -12.63
CA PRO A 56 -22.08 9.44 -11.56
C PRO A 56 -20.55 9.48 -11.49
N ASP A 57 -20.01 10.64 -11.11
CA ASP A 57 -18.58 10.94 -11.13
C ASP A 57 -17.72 9.99 -10.28
N GLY A 58 -18.28 9.43 -9.21
CA GLY A 58 -17.61 8.47 -8.34
C GLY A 58 -17.57 7.03 -8.88
N TYR A 59 -18.08 6.80 -10.10
CA TYR A 59 -18.20 5.49 -10.73
C TYR A 59 -18.73 4.39 -9.78
N PRO A 60 -19.95 4.54 -9.20
CA PRO A 60 -20.52 3.51 -8.34
C PRO A 60 -20.56 2.16 -9.05
N GLN A 61 -20.15 1.10 -8.35
CA GLN A 61 -20.01 -0.23 -8.92
C GLN A 61 -21.27 -0.68 -9.67
N THR A 62 -22.45 -0.50 -9.06
CA THR A 62 -23.75 -0.87 -9.64
C THR A 62 -24.04 -0.18 -10.98
N GLU A 63 -23.74 1.11 -11.08
CA GLU A 63 -23.98 1.91 -12.29
C GLU A 63 -23.00 1.55 -13.40
N ILE A 64 -21.72 1.29 -13.06
CA ILE A 64 -20.73 0.87 -14.05
C ILE A 64 -21.03 -0.54 -14.57
N VAL A 65 -21.36 -1.48 -13.68
CA VAL A 65 -21.75 -2.84 -14.10
C VAL A 65 -22.94 -2.77 -15.05
N LYS A 66 -23.94 -1.94 -14.75
CA LYS A 66 -25.08 -1.72 -15.64
C LYS A 66 -24.66 -1.13 -16.99
N ALA A 67 -23.72 -0.18 -17.02
CA ALA A 67 -23.21 0.42 -18.25
C ALA A 67 -22.35 -0.56 -19.09
N PHE A 68 -21.69 -1.52 -18.45
CA PHE A 68 -20.84 -2.52 -19.10
C PHE A 68 -21.60 -3.77 -19.55
N ARG A 69 -22.80 -4.04 -19.02
CA ARG A 69 -23.61 -5.19 -19.44
C ARG A 69 -23.88 -5.16 -20.95
N GLY A 70 -23.68 -6.32 -21.59
CA GLY A 70 -23.86 -6.49 -23.03
C GLY A 70 -22.73 -5.92 -23.89
N LYS A 71 -21.60 -5.51 -23.30
CA LYS A 71 -20.38 -5.14 -24.02
C LYS A 71 -19.47 -6.34 -24.17
N ASP A 72 -18.90 -6.51 -25.36
CA ASP A 72 -17.89 -7.53 -25.64
C ASP A 72 -16.53 -7.10 -25.09
N ALA A 73 -16.19 -5.82 -25.24
CA ALA A 73 -14.96 -5.26 -24.70
C ALA A 73 -15.15 -3.87 -24.08
N VAL A 74 -14.32 -3.56 -23.08
CA VAL A 74 -14.25 -2.27 -22.41
C VAL A 74 -12.83 -1.72 -22.51
N ILE A 75 -12.70 -0.45 -22.86
CA ILE A 75 -11.43 0.28 -22.92
C ILE A 75 -11.42 1.32 -21.82
N LEU A 76 -10.37 1.34 -21.01
CA LEU A 76 -10.15 2.35 -19.98
C LEU A 76 -9.14 3.37 -20.50
N ALA A 77 -9.58 4.60 -20.72
CA ALA A 77 -8.74 5.74 -21.12
C ALA A 77 -8.90 6.87 -20.10
N VAL A 78 -8.70 6.54 -18.83
CA VAL A 78 -8.90 7.44 -17.69
C VAL A 78 -7.59 8.15 -17.38
N GLY A 79 -7.60 9.48 -17.31
CA GLY A 79 -6.39 10.24 -16.96
C GLY A 79 -6.04 10.15 -15.47
N PHE A 80 -4.85 10.61 -15.11
CA PHE A 80 -4.26 10.57 -13.75
C PHE A 80 -5.24 10.83 -12.60
N ALA A 81 -6.05 11.89 -12.69
CA ALA A 81 -6.99 12.25 -11.62
C ALA A 81 -8.06 11.18 -11.32
N GLY A 82 -8.32 10.26 -12.24
CA GLY A 82 -9.28 9.16 -12.09
C GLY A 82 -8.65 7.77 -11.99
N GLU A 83 -7.32 7.65 -11.91
CA GLU A 83 -6.63 6.35 -11.84
C GLU A 83 -7.07 5.49 -10.66
N HIS A 84 -7.42 6.11 -9.54
CA HIS A 84 -7.94 5.42 -8.35
C HIS A 84 -9.25 4.65 -8.59
N HIS A 85 -9.96 4.91 -9.70
CA HIS A 85 -11.14 4.15 -10.10
C HIS A 85 -10.81 2.93 -10.97
N LEU A 86 -9.59 2.79 -11.50
CA LEU A 86 -9.24 1.71 -12.42
C LEU A 86 -9.48 0.30 -11.83
N PRO A 87 -9.17 0.01 -10.55
CA PRO A 87 -9.46 -1.30 -9.96
C PRO A 87 -10.95 -1.61 -9.82
N SER A 88 -11.81 -0.62 -9.55
CA SER A 88 -13.26 -0.84 -9.51
C SER A 88 -13.83 -1.03 -10.92
N LEU A 89 -13.37 -0.26 -11.90
CA LEU A 89 -13.75 -0.42 -13.30
C LEU A 89 -13.35 -1.80 -13.85
N ALA A 90 -12.14 -2.29 -13.52
CA ALA A 90 -11.71 -3.63 -13.90
C ALA A 90 -12.64 -4.71 -13.31
N ARG A 91 -12.92 -4.66 -12.01
CA ARG A 91 -13.87 -5.58 -11.35
C ARG A 91 -15.28 -5.52 -11.94
N ALA A 92 -15.76 -4.32 -12.27
CA ALA A 92 -17.06 -4.16 -12.89
C ALA A 92 -17.14 -4.81 -14.28
N SER A 93 -16.03 -4.85 -15.03
CA SER A 93 -15.99 -5.56 -16.33
C SER A 93 -16.17 -7.06 -16.16
N VAL A 94 -15.57 -7.64 -15.11
CA VAL A 94 -15.73 -9.04 -14.73
C VAL A 94 -17.18 -9.32 -14.35
N GLU A 95 -17.74 -8.53 -13.43
CA GLU A 95 -19.12 -8.67 -12.93
C GLU A 95 -20.18 -8.47 -14.03
N ALA A 96 -19.91 -7.61 -15.01
CA ALA A 96 -20.80 -7.36 -16.14
C ALA A 96 -20.74 -8.44 -17.25
N GLY A 97 -19.80 -9.39 -17.16
CA GLY A 97 -19.60 -10.45 -18.15
C GLY A 97 -18.94 -9.96 -19.45
N VAL A 98 -18.08 -8.94 -19.36
CA VAL A 98 -17.27 -8.45 -20.49
C VAL A 98 -16.22 -9.52 -20.85
N LYS A 99 -15.85 -9.65 -22.13
CA LYS A 99 -14.88 -10.66 -22.58
C LYS A 99 -13.44 -10.14 -22.59
N ARG A 100 -13.26 -8.87 -22.91
CA ARG A 100 -11.96 -8.21 -23.02
C ARG A 100 -11.94 -6.84 -22.32
N LEU A 101 -10.98 -6.62 -21.43
CA LEU A 101 -10.64 -5.30 -20.93
C LEU A 101 -9.34 -4.81 -21.58
N ILE A 102 -9.33 -3.61 -22.15
CA ILE A 102 -8.10 -2.89 -22.50
C ILE A 102 -7.83 -1.89 -21.38
N ALA A 103 -6.77 -2.12 -20.62
CA ALA A 103 -6.42 -1.34 -19.45
C ALA A 103 -5.86 0.05 -19.82
N SER A 104 -5.81 0.95 -18.85
CA SER A 104 -5.35 2.33 -19.04
C SER A 104 -3.82 2.46 -18.92
N GLY A 105 -3.08 1.58 -19.61
CA GLY A 105 -1.63 1.55 -19.61
C GLY A 105 -1.01 2.78 -20.26
N PHE A 106 -1.35 3.04 -21.52
CA PHE A 106 -0.89 4.13 -22.40
C PHE A 106 0.26 5.00 -21.85
N GLY A 107 1.47 4.43 -21.74
CA GLY A 107 2.65 5.15 -21.27
C GLY A 107 3.84 4.25 -20.99
N VAL A 108 4.52 4.49 -19.85
CA VAL A 108 5.69 3.73 -19.39
C VAL A 108 5.36 2.25 -19.19
N ASP A 109 6.34 1.40 -19.53
CA ASP A 109 6.29 -0.03 -19.29
C ASP A 109 6.17 -0.35 -17.79
N ALA A 110 5.13 -1.10 -17.44
CA ALA A 110 4.87 -1.53 -16.08
C ALA A 110 5.68 -2.77 -15.65
N SER A 111 6.46 -3.41 -16.54
CA SER A 111 7.46 -4.42 -16.13
C SER A 111 8.76 -3.83 -15.60
N ASN A 112 9.00 -2.53 -15.79
CA ASN A 112 10.22 -1.90 -15.31
C ASN A 112 10.12 -1.55 -13.81
N GLN A 113 10.69 -2.42 -12.96
CA GLN A 113 10.65 -2.28 -11.51
C GLN A 113 11.43 -1.03 -11.02
N ALA A 114 12.53 -0.67 -11.69
CA ALA A 114 13.29 0.54 -11.39
C ALA A 114 12.47 1.81 -11.64
N ALA A 115 11.63 1.81 -12.68
CA ALA A 115 10.66 2.88 -12.88
C ALA A 115 9.62 2.95 -11.75
N ALA A 116 9.17 1.80 -11.24
CA ALA A 116 8.18 1.74 -10.14
C ALA A 116 8.70 2.31 -8.81
N GLU A 117 9.98 2.09 -8.49
CA GLU A 117 10.62 2.60 -7.28
C GLU A 117 10.82 4.12 -7.30
N VAL A 118 11.00 4.68 -8.50
CA VAL A 118 11.31 6.10 -8.67
C VAL A 118 10.05 6.94 -8.90
N PHE A 119 8.96 6.31 -9.36
CA PHE A 119 7.80 7.00 -9.92
C PHE A 119 6.45 6.44 -9.43
N PRO A 120 5.69 7.19 -8.61
CA PRO A 120 4.40 6.72 -8.06
C PRO A 120 3.37 6.28 -9.11
N VAL A 121 3.39 6.89 -10.30
CA VAL A 121 2.52 6.50 -11.42
C VAL A 121 2.95 5.13 -12.00
N ALA A 122 4.24 4.84 -12.10
CA ALA A 122 4.69 3.51 -12.52
C ALA A 122 4.33 2.45 -11.47
N ALA A 123 4.47 2.76 -10.17
CA ALA A 123 3.99 1.89 -9.09
C ALA A 123 2.49 1.59 -9.19
N ASN A 124 1.65 2.60 -9.49
CA ASN A 124 0.21 2.41 -9.72
C ASN A 124 -0.07 1.51 -10.92
N LYS A 125 0.72 1.61 -12.00
CA LYS A 125 0.57 0.75 -13.17
C LYS A 125 0.98 -0.69 -12.88
N VAL A 126 2.08 -0.90 -12.16
CA VAL A 126 2.51 -2.23 -11.70
C VAL A 126 1.41 -2.87 -10.83
N ALA A 127 0.86 -2.09 -9.89
CA ALA A 127 -0.27 -2.54 -9.06
C ALA A 127 -1.50 -2.88 -9.90
N MET A 128 -1.83 -2.07 -10.91
CA MET A 128 -2.94 -2.35 -11.84
C MET A 128 -2.73 -3.66 -12.60
N ILE A 129 -1.53 -3.95 -13.11
CA ILE A 129 -1.25 -5.23 -13.78
C ILE A 129 -1.43 -6.40 -12.80
N LYS A 130 -0.96 -6.26 -11.56
CA LYS A 130 -1.15 -7.28 -10.52
C LYS A 130 -2.63 -7.51 -10.21
N ASP A 131 -3.42 -6.43 -10.12
CA ASP A 131 -4.86 -6.51 -9.92
C ASP A 131 -5.54 -7.22 -11.10
N LEU A 132 -5.18 -6.88 -12.33
CA LEU A 132 -5.73 -7.54 -13.54
C LEU A 132 -5.43 -9.03 -13.57
N LYS A 133 -4.19 -9.44 -13.25
CA LYS A 133 -3.80 -10.84 -13.12
C LYS A 133 -4.63 -11.58 -12.08
N SER A 134 -4.96 -10.93 -10.96
CA SER A 134 -5.80 -11.51 -9.90
C SER A 134 -7.26 -11.72 -10.30
N LEU A 135 -7.72 -11.02 -11.36
CA LEU A 135 -9.09 -11.10 -11.89
C LEU A 135 -9.22 -12.10 -13.05
N GLU A 136 -8.12 -12.73 -13.48
CA GLU A 136 -8.14 -13.67 -14.59
C GLU A 136 -9.06 -14.86 -14.31
N GLN A 137 -9.98 -15.11 -15.22
CA GLN A 137 -10.94 -16.20 -15.13
C GLN A 137 -11.43 -16.63 -16.52
N PRO A 138 -11.94 -17.86 -16.69
CA PRO A 138 -12.46 -18.32 -17.97
C PRO A 138 -13.50 -17.36 -18.57
N GLY A 139 -13.29 -16.96 -19.84
CA GLY A 139 -14.19 -16.08 -20.57
C GLY A 139 -13.98 -14.58 -20.35
N TRP A 140 -13.03 -14.18 -19.49
CA TRP A 140 -12.59 -12.80 -19.31
C TRP A 140 -11.08 -12.70 -19.51
N SER A 141 -10.63 -11.67 -20.22
CA SER A 141 -9.21 -11.44 -20.51
C SER A 141 -8.89 -9.95 -20.52
N TRP A 142 -7.62 -9.61 -20.35
CA TRP A 142 -7.16 -8.23 -20.34
C TRP A 142 -5.98 -8.01 -21.28
N THR A 143 -5.78 -6.76 -21.68
CA THR A 143 -4.59 -6.30 -22.42
C THR A 143 -4.17 -4.95 -21.87
N ASP A 144 -2.89 -4.81 -21.52
CA ASP A 144 -2.30 -3.52 -21.22
C ASP A 144 -1.54 -2.96 -22.42
N VAL A 145 -1.33 -1.65 -22.49
CA VAL A 145 -0.67 -0.98 -23.62
C VAL A 145 0.48 -0.11 -23.13
N ALA A 146 1.71 -0.51 -23.46
CA ALA A 146 2.92 0.29 -23.23
C ALA A 146 3.30 0.99 -24.54
N CYS A 147 3.41 2.32 -24.52
CA CYS A 147 3.59 3.10 -25.76
C CYS A 147 4.65 4.21 -25.65
N GLY A 148 5.44 4.23 -24.59
CA GLY A 148 6.42 5.28 -24.35
C GLY A 148 5.75 6.65 -24.21
N VAL A 149 6.34 7.68 -24.82
CA VAL A 149 5.83 9.05 -24.76
C VAL A 149 4.86 9.37 -25.91
N PHE A 150 3.88 10.24 -25.65
CA PHE A 150 2.94 10.72 -26.66
C PHE A 150 3.61 11.79 -27.53
N LEU A 151 4.25 11.39 -28.63
CA LEU A 151 5.15 12.26 -29.41
C LEU A 151 4.55 13.63 -29.72
N ASP A 152 3.38 13.64 -30.36
CA ASP A 152 2.71 14.85 -30.83
C ASP A 152 2.25 15.76 -29.68
N PHE A 153 1.82 15.16 -28.56
CA PHE A 153 1.47 15.93 -27.37
C PHE A 153 2.72 16.52 -26.70
N CYS A 154 3.77 15.71 -26.51
CA CYS A 154 5.02 16.12 -25.88
C CYS A 154 5.70 17.29 -26.62
N ILE A 155 5.69 17.29 -27.95
CA ILE A 155 6.16 18.43 -28.77
C ILE A 155 5.30 19.67 -28.48
N GLN A 156 3.97 19.54 -28.56
CA GLN A 156 3.03 20.66 -28.35
C GLN A 156 3.22 21.38 -27.02
N VAL A 157 3.62 20.65 -25.97
CA VAL A 157 3.73 21.18 -24.60
C VAL A 157 5.18 21.49 -24.20
N GLY A 158 6.15 21.35 -25.11
CA GLY A 158 7.56 21.64 -24.84
C GLY A 158 8.25 20.64 -23.90
N PHE A 159 7.81 19.38 -23.91
CA PHE A 159 8.25 18.34 -22.96
C PHE A 159 9.74 18.02 -23.06
N PHE A 160 10.27 18.00 -24.29
CA PHE A 160 11.66 17.61 -24.58
C PHE A 160 12.68 18.71 -24.28
N GLY A 161 12.28 19.85 -23.70
CA GLY A 161 13.20 20.96 -23.43
C GLY A 161 13.66 21.71 -24.69
N ILE A 162 13.03 21.45 -25.84
CA ILE A 162 13.31 22.10 -27.12
C ILE A 162 12.19 23.12 -27.39
N ASN A 163 12.57 24.39 -27.49
CA ASN A 163 11.68 25.51 -27.70
C ASN A 163 12.07 26.26 -28.99
N PRO A 164 11.41 25.98 -30.12
CA PRO A 164 11.74 26.62 -31.39
C PRO A 164 11.43 28.12 -31.42
N ALA A 165 10.44 28.58 -30.65
CA ALA A 165 10.05 30.00 -30.61
C ALA A 165 11.17 30.89 -30.01
N ASN A 166 11.87 30.36 -29.01
CA ASN A 166 12.98 31.05 -28.36
C ASN A 166 14.36 30.55 -28.83
N LYS A 167 14.39 29.59 -29.77
CA LYS A 167 15.61 28.88 -30.22
C LYS A 167 16.47 28.39 -29.05
N LYS A 168 15.83 27.73 -28.08
CA LYS A 168 16.52 27.13 -26.92
C LYS A 168 16.32 25.63 -26.91
N ALA A 169 17.38 24.88 -26.58
CA ALA A 169 17.31 23.44 -26.41
C ALA A 169 18.13 22.99 -25.21
N GLU A 170 17.50 22.25 -24.31
CA GLU A 170 18.19 21.52 -23.25
C GLU A 170 18.25 20.04 -23.64
N ILE A 171 19.44 19.55 -23.96
CA ILE A 171 19.70 18.19 -24.44
C ILE A 171 20.30 17.37 -23.30
N TRP A 172 19.86 16.12 -23.17
CA TRP A 172 20.37 15.23 -22.13
C TRP A 172 21.59 14.44 -22.62
N ASP A 173 22.65 14.40 -21.82
CA ASP A 173 23.96 13.81 -22.10
C ASP A 173 24.52 14.25 -23.46
N ASP A 174 24.61 13.34 -24.45
CA ASP A 174 25.05 13.66 -25.81
C ASP A 174 23.87 13.88 -26.79
N GLY A 175 22.64 13.64 -26.32
CA GLY A 175 21.39 13.77 -27.09
C GLY A 175 21.09 12.63 -28.06
N ASN A 176 21.90 11.58 -28.09
CA ASN A 176 21.77 10.48 -29.06
C ASN A 176 21.03 9.26 -28.52
N ALA A 177 20.82 9.18 -27.20
CA ALA A 177 20.03 8.13 -26.58
C ALA A 177 18.63 8.04 -27.21
N LYS A 178 18.30 6.86 -27.73
CA LYS A 178 17.03 6.58 -28.41
C LYS A 178 15.95 6.23 -27.39
N PHE A 179 14.74 6.73 -27.60
CA PHE A 179 13.57 6.38 -26.82
C PHE A 179 12.36 6.11 -27.71
N THR A 180 11.43 5.29 -27.18
CA THR A 180 10.17 4.96 -27.85
C THR A 180 9.19 6.13 -27.77
N ALA A 181 8.65 6.53 -28.91
CA ALA A 181 7.63 7.56 -29.00
C ALA A 181 6.47 7.10 -29.91
N THR A 182 5.24 7.34 -29.45
CA THR A 182 4.03 6.95 -30.15
C THR A 182 3.11 8.13 -30.35
N THR A 183 2.68 8.38 -31.59
CA THR A 183 1.65 9.39 -31.85
C THR A 183 0.30 8.94 -31.30
N ARG A 184 -0.51 9.87 -30.78
CA ARG A 184 -1.84 9.52 -30.26
C ARG A 184 -2.76 8.88 -31.31
N GLU A 185 -2.56 9.21 -32.58
CA GLU A 185 -3.24 8.55 -33.70
C GLU A 185 -2.83 7.08 -33.84
N ALA A 186 -1.53 6.77 -33.77
CA ALA A 186 -1.03 5.40 -33.78
C ALA A 186 -1.54 4.59 -32.58
N ILE A 187 -1.69 5.20 -31.39
CA ILE A 187 -2.31 4.55 -30.23
C ILE A 187 -3.75 4.13 -30.55
N GLY A 188 -4.53 5.01 -31.18
CA GLY A 188 -5.90 4.69 -31.60
C GLY A 188 -5.96 3.50 -32.57
N GLN A 189 -5.06 3.47 -33.56
CA GLN A 189 -4.97 2.36 -34.51
C GLN A 189 -4.50 1.06 -33.85
N ALA A 190 -3.56 1.13 -32.91
CA ALA A 190 -3.10 -0.03 -32.15
C ALA A 190 -4.24 -0.66 -31.33
N VAL A 191 -5.11 0.14 -30.71
CA VAL A 191 -6.29 -0.36 -29.99
C VAL A 191 -7.25 -1.10 -30.93
N VAL A 192 -7.47 -0.60 -32.15
CA VAL A 192 -8.23 -1.32 -33.18
C VAL A 192 -7.56 -2.66 -33.52
N GLY A 193 -6.24 -2.66 -33.69
CA GLY A 193 -5.45 -3.87 -33.91
C GLY A 193 -5.60 -4.90 -32.78
N ILE A 194 -5.50 -4.46 -31.52
CA ILE A 194 -5.66 -5.32 -30.33
C ILE A 194 -7.03 -5.99 -30.29
N LEU A 195 -8.11 -5.24 -30.58
CA LEU A 195 -9.46 -5.78 -30.61
C LEU A 195 -9.67 -6.84 -31.71
N ASN A 196 -8.94 -6.72 -32.83
CA ASN A 196 -9.00 -7.67 -33.94
C ASN A 196 -8.12 -8.91 -33.74
N HIS A 197 -7.18 -8.88 -32.79
CA HIS A 197 -6.28 -10.00 -32.48
C HIS A 197 -6.40 -10.41 -31.00
N PRO A 198 -7.60 -10.82 -30.55
CA PRO A 198 -7.84 -11.09 -29.13
C PRO A 198 -6.97 -12.24 -28.60
N GLU A 199 -6.73 -13.29 -29.38
CA GLU A 199 -5.90 -14.41 -28.93
C GLU A 199 -4.43 -14.00 -28.72
N GLU A 200 -3.84 -13.27 -29.67
CA GLU A 200 -2.43 -12.85 -29.61
C GLU A 200 -2.14 -11.85 -28.48
N THR A 201 -3.17 -11.08 -28.11
CA THR A 201 -3.08 -9.99 -27.12
C THR A 201 -3.69 -10.38 -25.77
N HIS A 202 -4.01 -11.66 -25.57
CA HIS A 202 -4.63 -12.18 -24.36
C HIS A 202 -3.69 -12.09 -23.13
N ASN A 203 -4.17 -11.51 -22.02
CA ASN A 203 -3.54 -11.43 -20.70
C ASN A 203 -2.07 -11.00 -20.72
N ARG A 204 -1.78 -9.92 -21.45
CA ARG A 204 -0.43 -9.40 -21.59
C ARG A 204 -0.38 -7.91 -21.81
N THR A 205 0.80 -7.34 -21.60
CA THR A 205 1.17 -6.03 -22.10
C THR A 205 1.52 -6.11 -23.58
N VAL A 206 1.00 -5.19 -24.37
CA VAL A 206 1.34 -4.97 -25.78
C VAL A 206 2.15 -3.71 -25.90
N PHE A 207 3.38 -3.85 -26.42
CA PHE A 207 4.29 -2.76 -26.67
C PHE A 207 4.03 -2.19 -28.06
N ILE A 208 3.82 -0.88 -28.14
CA ILE A 208 3.56 -0.17 -29.39
C ILE A 208 4.52 0.99 -29.54
N SER A 209 4.89 1.27 -30.79
CA SER A 209 5.76 2.39 -31.15
C SER A 209 5.34 2.90 -32.51
N SER A 210 5.32 4.22 -32.68
CA SER A 210 5.29 4.81 -34.03
C SER A 210 6.69 5.07 -34.57
N THR A 211 7.66 5.29 -33.68
CA THR A 211 9.03 5.63 -34.02
C THR A 211 9.95 5.51 -32.79
N GLU A 212 11.23 5.30 -33.03
CA GLU A 212 12.29 5.46 -32.03
C GLU A 212 13.20 6.59 -32.45
N LEU A 213 13.42 7.55 -31.56
CA LEU A 213 14.15 8.77 -31.88
C LEU A 213 14.95 9.30 -30.69
N SER A 214 15.87 10.22 -30.97
CA SER A 214 16.70 10.89 -29.96
C SER A 214 16.35 12.38 -29.84
N LEU A 215 16.84 13.03 -28.78
CA LEU A 215 16.65 14.48 -28.60
C LEU A 215 17.32 15.28 -29.73
N ASN A 216 18.47 14.82 -30.21
CA ASN A 216 19.15 15.44 -31.36
C ASN A 216 18.35 15.34 -32.65
N GLU A 217 17.62 14.25 -32.87
CA GLU A 217 16.75 14.11 -34.05
C GLU A 217 15.54 15.04 -33.97
N ILE A 218 14.95 15.23 -32.78
CA ILE A 218 13.90 16.24 -32.59
C ILE A 218 14.46 17.63 -32.87
N LEU A 219 15.61 17.96 -32.28
CA LEU A 219 16.26 19.26 -32.45
C LEU A 219 16.58 19.53 -33.92
N ALA A 220 17.10 18.53 -34.64
CA ALA A 220 17.44 18.65 -36.05
C ALA A 220 16.20 18.98 -36.90
N GLU A 221 15.06 18.36 -36.60
CA GLU A 221 13.81 18.63 -37.31
C GLU A 221 13.23 20.01 -36.97
N GLU A 222 13.27 20.42 -35.71
CA GLU A 222 12.88 21.77 -35.28
C GLU A 222 13.79 22.85 -35.92
N GLN A 223 15.09 22.61 -35.98
CA GLN A 223 16.05 23.48 -36.67
C GLN A 223 15.81 23.53 -38.18
N ARG A 224 15.36 22.43 -38.79
CA ARG A 224 14.99 22.40 -40.21
C ARG A 224 13.79 23.29 -40.49
N LEU A 225 12.83 23.36 -39.57
CA LEU A 225 11.60 24.15 -39.70
C LEU A 225 11.77 25.62 -39.29
N ALA A 226 12.48 25.88 -38.19
CA ALA A 226 12.64 27.22 -37.59
C ALA A 226 13.97 27.94 -37.99
N GLY A 227 14.85 27.25 -38.71
CA GLY A 227 16.18 27.72 -39.10
C GLY A 227 17.27 27.33 -38.09
N LYS A 228 18.46 26.99 -38.60
CA LYS A 228 19.59 26.46 -37.82
C LYS A 228 20.34 27.49 -36.99
N ASP A 229 20.29 28.77 -37.36
CA ASP A 229 21.12 29.80 -36.74
C ASP A 229 20.48 30.36 -35.46
N GLY A 230 21.32 30.64 -34.46
CA GLY A 230 20.93 31.33 -33.23
C GLY A 230 20.32 30.45 -32.15
N TRP A 231 20.58 29.14 -32.16
CA TRP A 231 20.16 28.23 -31.11
C TRP A 231 21.11 28.27 -29.91
N ASP A 232 20.53 28.40 -28.72
CA ASP A 232 21.19 28.27 -27.42
C ASP A 232 20.94 26.83 -26.91
N ILE A 233 21.97 25.98 -27.03
CA ILE A 233 21.91 24.55 -26.72
C ILE A 233 22.72 24.29 -25.46
N SER A 234 22.07 23.78 -24.41
CA SER A 234 22.71 23.34 -23.17
C SER A 234 22.63 21.83 -23.03
N TYR A 235 23.66 21.22 -22.42
CA TYR A 235 23.70 19.80 -22.14
C TYR A 235 23.60 19.56 -20.63
N VAL A 236 22.72 18.66 -20.21
CA VAL A 236 22.50 18.28 -18.81
C VAL A 236 22.61 16.76 -18.69
N LYS A 237 23.10 16.24 -17.56
CA LYS A 237 23.16 14.78 -17.40
C LYS A 237 21.77 14.21 -17.19
N THR A 238 21.47 13.04 -17.79
CA THR A 238 20.18 12.37 -17.57
C THR A 238 19.97 12.01 -16.08
N GLU A 239 21.05 11.68 -15.37
CA GLU A 239 21.04 11.39 -13.93
C GLU A 239 20.61 12.60 -13.08
N ASP A 240 20.97 13.81 -13.49
CA ASP A 240 20.64 15.05 -12.76
C ASP A 240 19.18 15.49 -12.99
N GLU A 241 18.56 15.01 -14.08
CA GLU A 241 17.16 15.32 -14.40
C GLU A 241 16.18 14.64 -13.43
N ILE A 242 16.48 13.42 -12.96
CA ILE A 242 15.61 12.68 -12.03
C ILE A 242 15.34 13.46 -10.74
N PRO A 243 16.36 13.91 -9.96
CA PRO A 243 16.11 14.69 -8.75
C PRO A 243 15.46 16.05 -9.04
N ARG A 244 15.86 16.73 -10.13
CA ARG A 244 15.27 18.02 -10.55
C ARG A 244 13.77 17.88 -10.86
N ALA A 245 13.40 16.88 -11.63
CA ALA A 245 12.01 16.61 -11.99
C ALA A 245 11.20 16.11 -10.79
N ARG A 246 11.79 15.35 -9.85
CA ARG A 246 11.13 15.01 -8.58
C ARG A 246 10.77 16.24 -7.75
N GLU A 247 11.70 17.18 -7.62
CA GLU A 247 11.45 18.44 -6.90
C GLU A 247 10.33 19.25 -7.58
N ALA A 248 10.38 19.38 -8.92
CA ALA A 248 9.33 20.05 -9.68
C ALA A 248 7.95 19.36 -9.54
N ALA A 249 7.92 18.03 -9.51
CA ALA A 249 6.68 17.27 -9.30
C ALA A 249 6.09 17.49 -7.89
N MET A 250 6.94 17.65 -6.87
CA MET A 250 6.49 17.90 -5.50
C MET A 250 6.02 19.33 -5.29
N THR A 251 6.71 20.31 -5.88
CA THR A 251 6.51 21.74 -5.64
C THR A 251 5.47 22.39 -6.56
N ALA A 252 5.23 21.84 -7.75
CA ALA A 252 4.26 22.39 -8.69
C ALA A 252 2.83 22.34 -8.15
N THR A 253 2.18 23.51 -8.09
CA THR A 253 0.77 23.67 -7.73
C THR A 253 -0.17 23.40 -8.91
N GLU A 254 0.29 23.63 -10.13
CA GLU A 254 -0.46 23.38 -11.35
C GLU A 254 -0.30 21.93 -11.84
N VAL A 255 -1.38 21.39 -12.41
CA VAL A 255 -1.45 19.99 -12.87
C VAL A 255 -0.49 19.71 -14.02
N MET A 256 -0.33 20.67 -14.95
CA MET A 256 0.46 20.45 -16.16
C MET A 256 1.96 20.41 -15.90
N PRO A 257 2.58 21.39 -15.20
CA PRO A 257 4.00 21.31 -14.83
C PRO A 257 4.32 20.08 -13.99
N ARG A 258 3.44 19.72 -13.04
CA ARG A 258 3.57 18.49 -12.26
C ARG A 258 3.58 17.25 -13.16
N LEU A 259 2.64 17.16 -14.11
CA LEU A 259 2.57 16.05 -15.07
C LEU A 259 3.80 15.97 -15.98
N MET A 260 4.34 17.12 -16.40
CA MET A 260 5.52 17.19 -17.24
C MET A 260 6.76 16.69 -16.50
N ALA A 261 6.95 17.12 -15.26
CA ALA A 261 8.03 16.66 -14.40
C ALA A 261 7.94 15.14 -14.15
N VAL A 262 6.73 14.66 -13.82
CA VAL A 262 6.36 13.24 -13.71
C VAL A 262 6.73 12.46 -14.98
N GLY A 263 6.41 12.97 -16.17
CA GLY A 263 6.79 12.32 -17.43
C GLY A 263 8.30 12.35 -17.72
N ARG A 264 9.00 13.45 -17.38
CA ARG A 264 10.45 13.60 -17.60
C ARG A 264 11.25 12.60 -16.76
N ILE A 265 10.81 12.31 -15.53
CA ILE A 265 11.36 11.21 -14.72
C ILE A 265 11.29 9.88 -15.49
N GLY A 266 10.11 9.53 -16.02
CA GLY A 266 9.93 8.28 -16.76
C GLY A 266 10.75 8.19 -18.04
N LEU A 267 10.92 9.31 -18.76
CA LEU A 267 11.78 9.34 -19.95
C LEU A 267 13.26 9.16 -19.57
N ALA A 268 13.73 9.84 -18.51
CA ALA A 268 15.11 9.76 -18.05
C ALA A 268 15.49 8.32 -17.62
N ILE A 269 14.61 7.63 -16.88
CA ILE A 269 14.83 6.22 -16.49
C ILE A 269 14.93 5.33 -17.72
N ASN A 270 14.00 5.44 -18.68
CA ASN A 270 14.04 4.62 -19.90
C ASN A 270 15.29 4.89 -20.75
N MET A 271 15.78 6.13 -20.77
CA MET A 271 17.04 6.46 -21.45
C MET A 271 18.25 5.90 -20.71
N LEU A 272 18.27 5.95 -19.37
CA LEU A 272 19.34 5.36 -18.56
C LEU A 272 19.39 3.84 -18.70
N ASP A 273 18.25 3.15 -18.77
CA ASP A 273 18.20 1.71 -19.02
C ASP A 273 18.77 1.36 -20.40
N ARG A 274 18.47 2.16 -21.44
CA ARG A 274 19.02 1.96 -22.80
C ARG A 274 20.49 2.37 -22.94
N ILE A 275 20.94 3.37 -22.18
CA ILE A 275 22.37 3.68 -22.05
C ILE A 275 23.07 2.52 -21.30
N GLY A 276 22.38 1.91 -20.33
CA GLY A 276 22.77 0.69 -19.64
C GLY A 276 22.93 -0.51 -20.57
N ASP A 277 22.09 -0.62 -21.60
CA ASP A 277 22.10 -1.69 -22.62
C ASP A 277 23.36 -1.65 -23.54
N MET A 278 24.03 -0.49 -23.66
CA MET A 278 25.37 -0.40 -24.28
C MET A 278 26.52 -0.79 -23.32
N SER A 279 26.20 -1.07 -22.06
CA SER A 279 27.12 -1.48 -20.99
C SER A 279 26.72 -2.83 -20.38
N ASP A 280 26.16 -3.71 -21.20
CA ASP A 280 25.81 -5.09 -20.87
C ASP A 280 27.04 -5.84 -20.30
N PRO A 281 26.92 -6.63 -19.20
CA PRO A 281 27.97 -7.53 -18.72
C PRO A 281 28.67 -8.29 -19.84
N LEU A 282 27.92 -8.75 -20.85
CA LEU A 282 28.45 -9.43 -22.03
C LEU A 282 29.44 -8.57 -22.86
N GLY A 283 29.21 -7.27 -22.99
CA GLY A 283 30.10 -6.34 -23.69
C GLY A 283 31.40 -6.05 -22.92
N ILE A 284 31.32 -6.02 -21.58
CA ILE A 284 32.47 -5.88 -20.70
C ILE A 284 33.31 -7.17 -20.69
N THR A 285 32.66 -8.33 -20.59
CA THR A 285 33.28 -9.65 -20.69
C THR A 285 34.04 -9.81 -22.01
N ALA A 286 33.44 -9.44 -23.13
CA ALA A 286 34.09 -9.46 -24.44
C ALA A 286 35.33 -8.55 -24.50
N SER A 287 35.25 -7.35 -23.91
CA SER A 287 36.37 -6.39 -23.85
C SER A 287 37.52 -6.89 -22.96
N VAL A 288 37.21 -7.47 -21.81
CA VAL A 288 38.20 -8.08 -20.91
C VAL A 288 38.92 -9.25 -21.60
N ILE A 289 38.19 -10.11 -22.29
CA ILE A 289 38.76 -11.24 -23.06
C ILE A 289 39.69 -10.74 -24.17
N ALA A 290 39.28 -9.73 -24.94
CA ALA A 290 40.09 -9.17 -26.02
C ALA A 290 41.43 -8.61 -25.51
N VAL A 291 41.39 -7.85 -24.41
CA VAL A 291 42.57 -7.25 -23.78
C VAL A 291 43.51 -8.33 -23.20
N LEU A 292 42.98 -9.38 -22.58
CA LEU A 292 43.79 -10.50 -22.08
C LEU A 292 44.48 -11.27 -23.22
N GLN A 293 43.79 -11.50 -24.34
CA GLN A 293 44.38 -12.13 -25.53
C GLN A 293 45.52 -11.28 -26.13
N LEU A 294 45.32 -9.96 -26.18
CA LEU A 294 46.34 -9.03 -26.64
C LEU A 294 47.54 -8.99 -25.68
N ALA A 295 47.31 -9.07 -24.37
CA ALA A 295 48.36 -9.10 -23.35
C ALA A 295 49.21 -10.38 -23.42
N VAL A 296 48.60 -11.53 -23.70
CA VAL A 296 49.32 -12.79 -23.99
C VAL A 296 50.24 -12.62 -25.20
N THR A 297 49.76 -11.96 -26.25
CA THR A 297 50.53 -11.68 -27.47
C THR A 297 51.71 -10.74 -27.21
N ALA A 298 51.48 -9.63 -26.50
CA ALA A 298 52.52 -8.70 -26.08
C ALA A 298 53.59 -9.38 -25.20
N THR A 299 53.15 -10.19 -24.23
CA THR A 299 54.05 -10.95 -23.34
C THR A 299 54.89 -11.96 -24.11
N LYS A 300 54.33 -12.61 -25.13
CA LYS A 300 55.07 -13.53 -26.01
C LYS A 300 56.17 -12.80 -26.78
N TYR A 301 55.87 -11.65 -27.38
CA TYR A 301 56.87 -10.85 -28.08
C TYR A 301 57.98 -10.35 -27.13
N LEU A 302 57.63 -9.92 -25.92
CA LEU A 302 58.61 -9.52 -24.90
C LEU A 302 59.52 -10.67 -24.46
N LYS A 303 59.02 -11.91 -24.40
CA LYS A 303 59.86 -13.11 -24.14
C LYS A 303 60.82 -13.41 -25.28
N ASP A 304 60.41 -13.08 -26.50
CA ASP A 304 61.07 -13.47 -27.74
C ASP A 304 62.26 -12.56 -28.13
N VAL A 305 62.33 -11.32 -27.64
CA VAL A 305 63.44 -10.40 -27.91
C VAL A 305 64.60 -10.67 -26.96
N LYS A 306 65.83 -10.87 -27.47
CA LYS A 306 67.03 -11.24 -26.67
C LYS A 306 67.87 -10.06 -26.15
N ASN A 307 67.76 -8.87 -26.73
CA ASN A 307 68.55 -7.68 -26.37
C ASN A 307 67.70 -6.67 -25.55
N GLY A 308 68.32 -5.97 -24.57
CA GLY A 308 67.63 -5.01 -23.69
C GLY A 308 67.15 -5.59 -22.34
N SER A 309 68.00 -6.34 -21.64
CA SER A 309 67.59 -7.27 -20.57
C SER A 309 66.86 -6.63 -19.39
N ALA A 310 67.27 -5.46 -18.88
CA ALA A 310 66.69 -4.88 -17.65
C ALA A 310 65.32 -4.23 -17.88
N ASP A 311 65.18 -3.37 -18.88
CA ASP A 311 63.92 -2.66 -19.17
C ASP A 311 62.84 -3.62 -19.71
N ARG A 312 63.25 -4.61 -20.51
CA ARG A 312 62.36 -5.71 -20.95
C ARG A 312 61.82 -6.51 -19.77
N LEU A 313 62.66 -6.83 -18.77
CA LEU A 313 62.22 -7.58 -17.58
C LEU A 313 61.23 -6.76 -16.77
N ARG A 314 61.52 -5.48 -16.54
CA ARG A 314 60.62 -4.56 -15.83
C ARG A 314 59.27 -4.42 -16.52
N LEU A 315 59.26 -4.12 -17.82
CA LEU A 315 58.02 -3.96 -18.58
C LEU A 315 57.20 -5.26 -18.60
N ARG A 316 57.86 -6.41 -18.72
CA ARG A 316 57.19 -7.73 -18.66
C ARG A 316 56.59 -7.99 -17.28
N ASP A 317 57.31 -7.69 -16.21
CA ASP A 317 56.87 -7.96 -14.85
C ASP A 317 55.69 -7.03 -14.47
N GLU A 318 55.73 -5.77 -14.88
CA GLU A 318 54.61 -4.81 -14.73
C GLU A 318 53.38 -5.19 -15.56
N LEU A 319 53.60 -5.61 -16.81
CA LEU A 319 52.53 -6.11 -17.66
C LEU A 319 51.85 -7.33 -17.03
N ARG A 320 52.63 -8.30 -16.54
CA ARG A 320 52.10 -9.49 -15.87
C ARG A 320 51.34 -9.14 -14.60
N SER A 321 51.83 -8.18 -13.81
CA SER A 321 51.10 -7.70 -12.62
C SER A 321 49.75 -7.07 -12.99
N THR A 322 49.70 -6.34 -14.09
CA THR A 322 48.46 -5.70 -14.58
C THR A 322 47.48 -6.75 -15.12
N VAL A 323 47.97 -7.75 -15.86
CA VAL A 323 47.18 -8.88 -16.35
C VAL A 323 46.53 -9.65 -15.20
N CYS A 324 47.25 -9.91 -14.12
CA CYS A 324 46.71 -10.60 -12.94
C CYS A 324 45.48 -9.89 -12.36
N LEU A 325 45.49 -8.55 -12.30
CA LEU A 325 44.34 -7.78 -11.82
C LEU A 325 43.15 -7.86 -12.77
N VAL A 326 43.41 -7.91 -14.09
CA VAL A 326 42.35 -8.06 -15.10
C VAL A 326 41.80 -9.49 -15.12
N GLU A 327 42.62 -10.51 -14.85
CA GLU A 327 42.17 -11.90 -14.63
C GLU A 327 41.28 -11.99 -13.39
N MET A 328 41.66 -11.36 -12.27
CA MET A 328 40.80 -11.28 -11.08
C MET A 328 39.47 -10.56 -11.33
N LEU A 329 39.47 -9.57 -12.23
CA LEU A 329 38.24 -8.90 -12.66
C LEU A 329 37.41 -9.81 -13.56
N LYS A 330 38.03 -10.56 -14.48
CA LYS A 330 37.36 -11.54 -15.35
C LYS A 330 36.62 -12.60 -14.52
N ASP A 331 37.33 -13.22 -13.57
CA ASP A 331 36.75 -14.28 -12.72
C ASP A 331 35.51 -13.75 -11.98
N ARG A 332 35.56 -12.51 -11.49
CA ARG A 332 34.43 -11.86 -10.82
C ARG A 332 33.27 -11.49 -11.75
N VAL A 333 33.57 -11.08 -12.98
CA VAL A 333 32.53 -10.79 -13.97
C VAL A 333 31.80 -12.09 -14.34
N GLU A 334 32.53 -13.19 -14.48
CA GLU A 334 31.98 -14.53 -14.72
C GLU A 334 31.16 -15.04 -13.51
N ASP A 335 31.63 -14.80 -12.26
CA ASP A 335 30.89 -15.16 -11.04
C ASP A 335 29.52 -14.42 -10.94
N ILE A 336 29.43 -13.17 -11.44
CA ILE A 336 28.18 -12.39 -11.45
C ILE A 336 27.19 -12.90 -12.50
N ASP A 337 27.69 -13.32 -13.67
CA ASP A 337 26.85 -13.87 -14.75
C ASP A 337 26.22 -15.21 -14.33
N ASP A 338 26.94 -16.05 -13.57
CA ASP A 338 26.45 -17.37 -13.12
C ASP A 338 25.33 -17.29 -12.03
N GLU A 339 25.29 -16.22 -11.21
CA GLU A 339 24.23 -16.02 -10.20
C GLU A 339 22.94 -15.37 -10.78
N SER A 340 23.02 -14.77 -11.97
CA SER A 340 21.97 -13.95 -12.58
C SER A 340 20.74 -14.72 -13.07
N GLU A 341 20.78 -16.05 -13.14
CA GLU A 341 19.62 -16.86 -13.54
C GLU A 341 18.56 -17.01 -12.43
N THR A 342 18.85 -16.64 -11.17
CA THR A 342 17.89 -16.95 -10.07
C THR A 342 17.50 -15.85 -9.08
N GLU A 343 18.15 -14.68 -9.01
CA GLU A 343 17.68 -13.64 -8.09
C GLU A 343 18.01 -12.21 -8.55
N GLU A 344 17.08 -11.27 -8.30
CA GLU A 344 17.22 -9.82 -8.47
C GLU A 344 18.47 -9.30 -7.70
N THR A 345 19.61 -9.24 -8.38
CA THR A 345 20.81 -8.53 -7.90
C THR A 345 21.03 -7.28 -8.73
N LEU A 346 20.96 -6.14 -8.04
CA LEU A 346 21.40 -4.83 -8.53
C LEU A 346 22.84 -4.95 -9.03
N GLN A 347 23.07 -4.79 -10.33
CA GLN A 347 24.41 -4.82 -10.93
C GLN A 347 25.31 -3.75 -10.28
N PRO A 348 26.53 -4.08 -9.84
CA PRO A 348 27.44 -3.10 -9.25
C PRO A 348 27.83 -2.01 -10.26
N ALA A 349 27.66 -0.75 -9.89
CA ALA A 349 27.99 0.43 -10.72
C ALA A 349 29.48 0.48 -11.13
N SER A 350 30.35 -0.30 -10.49
CA SER A 350 31.79 -0.32 -10.74
C SER A 350 32.17 -1.02 -12.05
N MET A 351 31.31 -1.87 -12.62
CA MET A 351 31.51 -2.49 -13.93
C MET A 351 31.62 -1.44 -15.04
N LYS A 352 30.82 -0.37 -14.98
CA LYS A 352 30.84 0.74 -15.95
C LYS A 352 32.16 1.52 -15.91
N ALA A 353 32.85 1.52 -14.77
CA ALA A 353 34.14 2.19 -14.61
C ALA A 353 35.31 1.45 -15.27
N LEU A 354 35.12 0.20 -15.75
CA LEU A 354 36.17 -0.61 -16.38
C LEU A 354 36.47 -0.22 -17.84
N VAL A 355 35.51 0.34 -18.56
CA VAL A 355 35.62 0.62 -20.01
C VAL A 355 36.80 1.53 -20.33
N GLY A 356 36.98 2.61 -19.56
CA GLY A 356 38.09 3.55 -19.71
C GLY A 356 39.47 2.89 -19.49
N PRO A 357 39.74 2.32 -18.30
CA PRO A 357 40.98 1.60 -18.01
C PRO A 357 41.29 0.45 -18.97
N LEU A 358 40.28 -0.32 -19.41
CA LEU A 358 40.47 -1.41 -20.38
C LEU A 358 40.92 -0.89 -21.75
N SER A 359 40.30 0.18 -22.25
CA SER A 359 40.70 0.80 -23.53
C SER A 359 42.12 1.37 -23.49
N MET A 360 42.51 1.96 -22.36
CA MET A 360 43.87 2.47 -22.15
C MET A 360 44.89 1.33 -22.04
N PHE A 361 44.51 0.21 -21.43
CA PHE A 361 45.37 -0.97 -21.37
C PHE A 361 45.54 -1.59 -22.76
N GLU A 362 44.46 -1.69 -23.55
CA GLU A 362 44.49 -2.12 -24.95
C GLU A 362 45.47 -1.28 -25.78
N GLN A 363 45.43 0.06 -25.66
CA GLN A 363 46.36 0.96 -26.36
C GLN A 363 47.83 0.67 -26.02
N VAL A 364 48.16 0.53 -24.73
CA VAL A 364 49.53 0.20 -24.29
C VAL A 364 49.97 -1.15 -24.84
N LEU A 365 49.09 -2.14 -24.87
CA LEU A 365 49.37 -3.45 -25.44
C LEU A 365 49.56 -3.38 -26.96
N GLN A 366 48.74 -2.61 -27.66
CA GLN A 366 48.84 -2.37 -29.10
C GLN A 366 50.16 -1.71 -29.46
N ASP A 367 50.62 -0.73 -28.67
CA ASP A 367 51.90 -0.05 -28.85
C ASP A 367 53.09 -1.02 -28.67
N ILE A 368 53.03 -1.87 -27.64
CA ILE A 368 54.03 -2.92 -27.40
C ILE A 368 54.05 -3.91 -28.58
N VAL A 369 52.88 -4.37 -29.02
CA VAL A 369 52.75 -5.31 -30.14
C VAL A 369 53.26 -4.68 -31.44
N THR A 370 52.84 -3.46 -31.77
CA THR A 370 53.18 -2.80 -33.04
C THR A 370 54.68 -2.51 -33.15
N LYS A 371 55.34 -2.12 -32.05
CA LYS A 371 56.80 -1.89 -32.03
C LYS A 371 57.60 -3.20 -32.08
N LEU A 372 57.04 -4.31 -31.61
CA LEU A 372 57.73 -5.62 -31.53
C LEU A 372 57.40 -6.59 -32.68
N GLU A 373 56.24 -6.47 -33.33
CA GLU A 373 55.77 -7.35 -34.40
C GLU A 373 56.71 -7.37 -35.63
N PRO A 374 57.19 -6.22 -36.15
CA PRO A 374 58.12 -6.20 -37.27
C PRO A 374 59.41 -6.98 -36.97
N GLN A 375 59.85 -6.91 -35.72
CA GLN A 375 61.06 -7.57 -35.24
C GLN A 375 60.88 -9.09 -35.10
N ALA A 376 59.69 -9.54 -34.72
CA ALA A 376 59.36 -10.97 -34.64
C ALA A 376 59.27 -11.63 -36.03
N ARG A 377 58.79 -10.91 -37.07
CA ARG A 377 58.74 -11.39 -38.46
C ARG A 377 60.13 -11.46 -39.12
N LEU A 378 61.05 -10.58 -38.71
CA LEU A 378 62.45 -10.53 -39.18
C LEU A 378 63.34 -11.65 -38.63
N ARG A 379 62.86 -12.48 -37.69
CA ARG A 379 63.56 -13.65 -37.14
C ARG A 379 63.99 -14.72 -38.17
N ARG A 380 63.47 -14.68 -39.40
CA ARG A 380 63.96 -15.55 -40.49
C ARG A 380 65.34 -15.13 -41.04
N LEU A 381 65.90 -14.02 -40.58
CA LEU A 381 67.22 -13.52 -40.96
C LEU A 381 68.13 -13.39 -39.73
N VAL A 382 69.36 -13.90 -39.83
CA VAL A 382 70.30 -14.23 -38.74
C VAL A 382 71.00 -13.01 -38.10
N LYS A 383 70.37 -11.83 -38.04
CA LYS A 383 70.98 -10.62 -37.42
C LYS A 383 70.38 -10.29 -36.05
N PRO A 384 71.20 -9.86 -35.05
CA PRO A 384 70.69 -9.38 -33.78
C PRO A 384 69.91 -8.09 -33.96
N ILE A 385 68.63 -8.10 -33.58
CA ILE A 385 67.73 -6.95 -33.72
C ILE A 385 67.92 -6.03 -32.49
N PRO A 386 68.10 -4.70 -32.69
CA PRO A 386 68.21 -3.73 -31.60
C PRO A 386 66.85 -3.51 -30.92
N TRP A 387 66.88 -3.25 -29.62
CA TRP A 387 65.70 -2.93 -28.81
C TRP A 387 64.99 -1.66 -29.36
N PRO A 388 63.68 -1.71 -29.67
CA PRO A 388 63.00 -0.63 -30.40
C PRO A 388 62.50 0.53 -29.54
N PHE A 389 62.61 0.44 -28.21
CA PHE A 389 62.11 1.47 -27.30
C PHE A 389 63.26 2.31 -26.78
N ASP A 390 63.05 3.62 -26.69
CA ASP A 390 63.95 4.49 -25.96
C ASP A 390 63.61 4.53 -24.45
N LYS A 391 64.45 5.20 -23.66
CA LYS A 391 64.27 5.29 -22.21
C LYS A 391 62.98 6.05 -21.83
N LYS A 392 62.51 6.96 -22.69
CA LYS A 392 61.32 7.77 -22.44
C LYS A 392 60.06 6.94 -22.66
N ASP A 393 59.99 6.21 -23.77
CA ASP A 393 58.93 5.25 -24.11
C ASP A 393 58.70 4.25 -22.97
N ILE A 394 59.78 3.62 -22.46
CA ILE A 394 59.69 2.66 -21.35
C ILE A 394 59.18 3.31 -20.07
N SER A 395 59.65 4.52 -19.75
CA SER A 395 59.22 5.21 -18.54
C SER A 395 57.73 5.58 -18.59
N GLU A 396 57.25 6.02 -19.76
CA GLU A 396 55.84 6.36 -20.00
C GLU A 396 54.94 5.11 -19.93
N MET A 397 55.36 4.00 -20.53
CA MET A 397 54.62 2.72 -20.47
C MET A 397 54.54 2.18 -19.04
N LEU A 398 55.65 2.19 -18.29
CA LEU A 398 55.66 1.75 -16.89
C LEU A 398 54.76 2.64 -16.01
N ALA A 399 54.81 3.96 -16.19
CA ALA A 399 53.94 4.88 -15.47
C ALA A 399 52.45 4.67 -15.82
N CYS A 400 52.15 4.36 -17.07
CA CYS A 400 50.79 4.05 -17.50
C CYS A 400 50.28 2.73 -16.88
N LEU A 401 51.10 1.67 -16.86
CA LEU A 401 50.76 0.39 -16.23
C LEU A 401 50.53 0.54 -14.73
N GLU A 402 51.37 1.31 -14.02
CA GLU A 402 51.16 1.63 -12.59
C GLU A 402 49.83 2.35 -12.32
N ARG A 403 49.48 3.31 -13.19
CA ARG A 403 48.20 4.01 -13.11
C ARG A 403 47.02 3.06 -13.37
N LEU A 404 47.15 2.16 -14.34
CA LEU A 404 46.14 1.14 -14.65
C LEU A 404 45.94 0.17 -13.48
N LYS A 405 47.01 -0.33 -12.87
CA LYS A 405 46.93 -1.17 -11.65
C LYS A 405 46.21 -0.46 -10.52
N SER A 406 46.46 0.83 -10.34
CA SER A 406 45.78 1.63 -9.31
C SER A 406 44.27 1.76 -9.59
N HIS A 407 43.87 1.95 -10.85
CA HIS A 407 42.46 2.00 -11.24
C HIS A 407 41.77 0.65 -11.07
N PHE A 408 42.38 -0.45 -11.53
CA PHE A 408 41.81 -1.80 -11.36
C PHE A 408 41.67 -2.17 -9.88
N ASN A 409 42.64 -1.85 -9.03
CA ASN A 409 42.54 -2.07 -7.59
C ASN A 409 41.40 -1.27 -6.93
N LEU A 410 41.22 0.00 -7.31
CA LEU A 410 40.12 0.82 -6.78
C LEU A 410 38.75 0.25 -7.17
N ILE A 411 38.61 -0.23 -8.40
CA ILE A 411 37.36 -0.85 -8.87
C ILE A 411 37.06 -2.12 -8.07
N ILE A 412 38.06 -3.01 -7.90
CA ILE A 412 37.92 -4.24 -7.09
C ILE A 412 37.52 -3.92 -5.64
N GLN A 413 38.10 -2.86 -5.04
CA GLN A 413 37.78 -2.44 -3.68
C GLN A 413 36.41 -1.79 -3.56
N ASN A 414 36.00 -0.99 -4.54
CA ASN A 414 34.69 -0.32 -4.54
C ASN A 414 33.54 -1.32 -4.63
N ASP A 415 33.69 -2.35 -5.47
CA ASP A 415 32.72 -3.46 -5.55
C ASP A 415 32.57 -4.20 -4.22
N LEU A 416 33.68 -4.51 -3.55
CA LEU A 416 33.63 -5.14 -2.23
C LEU A 416 32.87 -4.28 -1.20
N HIS A 417 33.00 -2.96 -1.30
CA HIS A 417 32.29 -2.03 -0.44
C HIS A 417 30.79 -1.97 -0.76
N GLU A 418 30.42 -1.91 -2.04
CA GLU A 418 29.01 -1.89 -2.47
C GLU A 418 28.30 -3.22 -2.16
N LEU A 419 28.94 -4.37 -2.35
CA LEU A 419 28.39 -5.67 -1.96
C LEU A 419 28.12 -5.75 -0.44
N ALA A 420 29.05 -5.24 0.37
CA ALA A 420 28.86 -5.17 1.82
C ALA A 420 27.73 -4.20 2.23
N LYS A 421 27.50 -3.14 1.45
CA LYS A 421 26.40 -2.20 1.69
C LYS A 421 25.04 -2.78 1.27
N LEU A 422 24.99 -3.44 0.12
CA LEU A 422 23.78 -4.12 -0.38
C LEU A 422 23.35 -5.25 0.55
N SER A 423 24.29 -6.04 1.08
CA SER A 423 23.96 -7.10 2.04
C SER A 423 23.36 -6.54 3.33
N ASN A 424 23.89 -5.43 3.84
CA ASN A 424 23.32 -4.75 5.01
C ASN A 424 21.93 -4.18 4.72
N LEU A 425 21.71 -3.56 3.56
CA LEU A 425 20.38 -3.05 3.16
C LEU A 425 19.34 -4.17 3.01
N LYS A 426 19.72 -5.31 2.40
CA LYS A 426 18.84 -6.50 2.28
C LYS A 426 18.48 -7.06 3.66
N LEU A 427 19.41 -7.04 4.63
CA LEU A 427 19.14 -7.47 6.01
C LEU A 427 18.15 -6.55 6.73
N ASP A 428 18.25 -5.23 6.52
CA ASP A 428 17.32 -4.26 7.10
C ASP A 428 15.92 -4.40 6.49
N ASP A 429 15.81 -4.53 5.16
CA ASP A 429 14.51 -4.77 4.49
C ASP A 429 13.86 -6.09 4.93
N LEU A 430 14.66 -7.15 5.09
CA LEU A 430 14.17 -8.43 5.61
C LEU A 430 13.63 -8.27 7.04
N LYS A 431 14.33 -7.51 7.88
CA LYS A 431 13.91 -7.23 9.26
C LYS A 431 12.60 -6.47 9.30
N ASP A 432 12.46 -5.41 8.50
CA ASP A 432 11.23 -4.62 8.40
C ASP A 432 10.04 -5.48 7.89
N LYS A 433 10.30 -6.37 6.92
CA LYS A 433 9.30 -7.32 6.42
C LYS A 433 8.87 -8.33 7.48
N VAL A 434 9.80 -8.83 8.30
CA VAL A 434 9.51 -9.73 9.43
C VAL A 434 8.68 -9.00 10.49
N ASP A 435 9.07 -7.80 10.90
CA ASP A 435 8.33 -7.00 11.88
C ASP A 435 6.91 -6.68 11.38
N ALA A 436 6.76 -6.32 10.10
CA ALA A 436 5.47 -6.08 9.48
C ALA A 436 4.62 -7.37 9.36
N PHE A 437 5.24 -8.53 9.15
CA PHE A 437 4.56 -9.81 9.15
C PHE A 437 4.08 -10.20 10.56
N GLU A 438 4.95 -10.11 11.56
CA GLU A 438 4.61 -10.39 12.96
C GLU A 438 3.47 -9.50 13.46
N ASN A 439 3.49 -8.21 13.12
CA ASN A 439 2.42 -7.29 13.47
C ASN A 439 1.10 -7.63 12.76
N ARG A 440 1.13 -8.07 11.49
CA ARG A 440 -0.07 -8.53 10.77
C ARG A 440 -0.67 -9.78 11.43
N VAL A 441 0.15 -10.79 11.70
CA VAL A 441 -0.28 -12.03 12.36
C VAL A 441 -0.90 -11.72 13.73
N ARG A 442 -0.24 -10.86 14.51
CA ARG A 442 -0.72 -10.44 15.84
C ARG A 442 -2.05 -9.69 15.77
N ASN A 443 -2.21 -8.76 14.83
CA ASN A 443 -3.43 -7.99 14.65
C ASN A 443 -4.61 -8.86 14.20
N GLU A 444 -4.36 -9.84 13.33
CA GLU A 444 -5.36 -10.82 12.92
C GLU A 444 -5.82 -11.69 14.09
N GLU A 445 -4.90 -12.18 14.92
CA GLU A 445 -5.22 -12.95 16.11
C GLU A 445 -6.02 -12.12 17.12
N ALA A 446 -5.58 -10.89 17.40
CA ALA A 446 -6.30 -10.00 18.30
C ALA A 446 -7.72 -9.69 17.83
N SER A 447 -7.90 -9.44 16.52
CA SER A 447 -9.21 -9.21 15.92
C SER A 447 -10.14 -10.42 16.05
N LYS A 448 -9.60 -11.64 15.85
CA LYS A 448 -10.35 -12.90 16.04
C LYS A 448 -10.83 -13.03 17.49
N ILE A 449 -9.95 -12.82 18.46
CA ILE A 449 -10.28 -12.92 19.89
C ILE A 449 -11.33 -11.87 20.29
N ILE A 450 -11.16 -10.62 19.87
CA ILE A 450 -12.08 -9.51 20.18
C ILE A 450 -13.49 -9.77 19.62
N SER A 451 -13.57 -10.31 18.39
CA SER A 451 -14.87 -10.70 17.79
C SER A 451 -15.54 -11.88 18.51
N TRP A 452 -14.73 -12.80 19.06
CA TRP A 452 -15.21 -13.95 19.81
C TRP A 452 -15.78 -13.57 21.19
N ILE A 453 -15.26 -12.54 21.84
CA ILE A 453 -15.72 -12.12 23.18
C ILE A 453 -17.21 -11.73 23.17
N SER A 454 -17.65 -10.90 22.20
CA SER A 454 -19.03 -10.44 22.09
C SER A 454 -19.53 -10.49 20.65
N PRO A 455 -20.73 -11.03 20.38
CA PRO A 455 -21.36 -10.91 19.07
C PRO A 455 -22.07 -9.56 18.89
N ILE A 456 -22.27 -8.83 19.99
CA ILE A 456 -23.02 -7.59 20.02
C ILE A 456 -22.01 -6.44 19.94
N SER A 457 -22.18 -5.62 18.92
CA SER A 457 -21.52 -4.32 18.77
C SER A 457 -22.56 -3.22 18.74
N PHE A 458 -22.31 -2.15 19.51
CA PHE A 458 -23.19 -0.97 19.58
C PHE A 458 -22.73 0.16 18.66
N ARG A 459 -21.57 0.00 17.98
CA ARG A 459 -20.99 1.04 17.14
C ARG A 459 -21.85 1.38 15.93
N ALA A 460 -22.32 0.37 15.19
CA ALA A 460 -23.24 0.60 14.07
C ALA A 460 -24.52 1.32 14.52
N LYS A 461 -25.06 0.96 15.70
CA LYS A 461 -26.24 1.62 16.24
C LYS A 461 -25.97 3.08 16.61
N GLN A 462 -24.79 3.37 17.17
CA GLN A 462 -24.34 4.72 17.46
C GLN A 462 -24.29 5.57 16.18
N ASP A 463 -23.69 5.02 15.12
CA ASP A 463 -23.56 5.70 13.83
C ASP A 463 -24.95 5.96 13.20
N ASP A 464 -25.85 4.96 13.18
CA ASP A 464 -27.23 5.12 12.69
C ASP A 464 -28.01 6.24 13.41
N ILE A 465 -27.82 6.39 14.73
CA ILE A 465 -28.48 7.44 15.52
C ILE A 465 -27.89 8.81 15.19
N LEU A 466 -26.57 8.90 14.98
CA LEU A 466 -25.91 10.15 14.61
C LEU A 466 -26.32 10.62 13.21
N ASP A 467 -26.42 9.70 12.25
CA ASP A 467 -26.82 10.01 10.86
C ASP A 467 -28.26 10.53 10.78
N SER A 468 -29.12 10.12 11.72
CA SER A 468 -30.51 10.58 11.82
C SER A 468 -30.68 11.85 12.67
N THR A 469 -29.58 12.44 13.17
CA THR A 469 -29.63 13.63 14.03
C THR A 469 -29.27 14.89 13.23
N GLU A 470 -30.18 15.88 13.23
CA GLU A 470 -29.96 17.16 12.55
C GLU A 470 -28.83 17.99 13.20
N PRO A 471 -27.98 18.67 12.41
CA PRO A 471 -26.91 19.54 12.91
C PRO A 471 -27.43 20.61 13.89
N GLY A 472 -26.71 20.79 15.00
CA GLY A 472 -27.08 21.74 16.07
C GLY A 472 -28.03 21.17 17.13
N THR A 473 -28.63 20.01 16.91
CA THR A 473 -29.43 19.30 17.93
C THR A 473 -28.58 18.96 19.16
N GLY A 474 -29.13 19.18 20.37
CA GLY A 474 -28.49 18.80 21.64
C GLY A 474 -27.31 19.67 22.09
N THR A 475 -26.98 20.74 21.37
CA THR A 475 -25.95 21.74 21.75
C THR A 475 -26.21 22.36 23.12
N TRP A 476 -27.47 22.73 23.40
CA TRP A 476 -27.91 23.25 24.69
C TRP A 476 -27.59 22.33 25.87
N LEU A 477 -27.58 21.01 25.66
CA LEU A 477 -27.26 20.02 26.70
C LEU A 477 -25.75 19.97 26.95
N LEU A 478 -24.96 20.02 25.87
CA LEU A 478 -23.50 20.04 25.97
C LEU A 478 -23.01 21.33 26.64
N GLU A 479 -23.71 22.45 26.47
CA GLU A 479 -23.39 23.73 27.12
C GLU A 479 -23.94 23.84 28.54
N HIS A 480 -24.81 22.94 28.96
CA HIS A 480 -25.47 23.01 30.26
C HIS A 480 -24.47 22.83 31.41
N GLY A 481 -24.54 23.71 32.42
CA GLY A 481 -23.60 23.71 33.55
C GLY A 481 -23.49 22.37 34.27
N THR A 482 -24.60 21.66 34.46
CA THR A 482 -24.61 20.31 35.07
C THR A 482 -23.88 19.27 34.23
N PHE A 483 -23.98 19.34 32.89
CA PHE A 483 -23.25 18.43 32.00
C PHE A 483 -21.74 18.72 32.06
N GLN A 484 -21.36 20.01 32.05
CA GLN A 484 -19.97 20.42 32.19
C GLN A 484 -19.36 20.01 33.53
N SER A 485 -20.11 20.14 34.64
CA SER A 485 -19.70 19.63 35.95
C SER A 485 -19.52 18.10 35.96
N TRP A 486 -20.39 17.35 35.27
CA TRP A 486 -20.24 15.90 35.11
C TRP A 486 -19.00 15.55 34.28
N MET A 487 -18.75 16.24 33.18
CA MET A 487 -17.56 16.02 32.33
C MET A 487 -16.23 16.30 33.06
N ARG A 488 -16.21 17.27 33.99
CA ARG A 488 -15.04 17.55 34.83
C ARG A 488 -14.84 16.54 35.96
N GLY A 489 -15.85 15.73 36.27
CA GLY A 489 -15.83 14.81 37.41
C GLY A 489 -16.28 15.45 38.74
N ASP A 490 -16.84 16.66 38.71
CA ASP A 490 -17.43 17.31 39.90
C ASP A 490 -18.70 16.57 40.35
N ILE A 491 -19.36 15.89 39.40
CA ILE A 491 -20.58 15.10 39.60
C ILE A 491 -20.32 13.70 39.05
N ASP A 492 -20.51 12.67 39.86
CA ASP A 492 -20.29 11.27 39.45
C ASP A 492 -21.35 10.76 38.47
N LYS A 493 -22.55 11.34 38.48
CA LYS A 493 -23.74 10.82 37.79
C LYS A 493 -24.56 11.92 37.16
N LEU A 494 -24.79 11.79 35.85
CA LEU A 494 -25.75 12.61 35.13
C LEU A 494 -27.02 11.81 34.86
N TRP A 495 -28.15 12.29 35.36
CA TRP A 495 -29.46 11.69 35.13
C TRP A 495 -30.30 12.57 34.20
N CYS A 496 -30.71 12.02 33.04
CA CYS A 496 -31.48 12.74 32.02
C CYS A 496 -32.88 12.11 31.86
N PRO A 497 -33.87 12.47 32.70
CA PRO A 497 -35.23 11.95 32.59
C PRO A 497 -35.94 12.57 31.37
N GLY A 498 -36.90 11.83 30.80
CA GLY A 498 -37.75 12.37 29.74
C GLY A 498 -38.84 11.41 29.30
N ILE A 499 -39.93 11.94 28.76
CA ILE A 499 -41.05 11.14 28.22
C ILE A 499 -40.62 10.30 27.01
N PRO A 500 -41.31 9.19 26.68
CA PRO A 500 -41.10 8.48 25.42
C PRO A 500 -41.14 9.43 24.21
N GLY A 501 -40.23 9.26 23.26
CA GLY A 501 -40.12 10.16 22.09
C GLY A 501 -39.37 11.48 22.31
N ALA A 502 -38.98 11.82 23.54
CA ALA A 502 -38.26 13.08 23.84
C ALA A 502 -36.81 13.19 23.31
N GLY A 503 -36.38 12.30 22.40
CA GLY A 503 -35.04 12.36 21.81
C GLY A 503 -33.88 11.90 22.71
N LYS A 504 -34.15 11.25 23.85
CA LYS A 504 -33.12 10.78 24.80
C LYS A 504 -31.98 9.98 24.15
N THR A 505 -32.32 9.05 23.25
CA THR A 505 -31.35 8.22 22.55
C THR A 505 -30.42 9.04 21.65
N SER A 506 -30.97 10.05 20.96
CA SER A 506 -30.20 11.00 20.15
C SER A 506 -29.33 11.93 21.03
N LEU A 507 -29.82 12.34 22.20
CA LEU A 507 -29.00 13.12 23.13
C LEU A 507 -27.83 12.31 23.69
N ILE A 508 -28.03 11.03 24.01
CA ILE A 508 -26.96 10.14 24.47
C ILE A 508 -25.93 9.89 23.36
N SER A 509 -26.33 9.69 22.10
CA SER A 509 -25.37 9.51 21.01
C SER A 509 -24.49 10.75 20.80
N LEU A 510 -25.05 11.95 20.95
CA LEU A 510 -24.31 13.21 20.90
C LEU A 510 -23.30 13.34 22.05
N ILE A 511 -23.67 12.92 23.26
CA ILE A 511 -22.76 12.87 24.41
C ILE A 511 -21.61 11.89 24.14
N ILE A 512 -21.91 10.68 23.66
CA ILE A 512 -20.90 9.66 23.33
C ILE A 512 -19.93 10.18 22.28
N ARG A 513 -20.42 10.86 21.23
CA ARG A 513 -19.58 11.51 20.21
C ARG A 513 -18.66 12.56 20.82
N HIS A 514 -19.22 13.46 21.63
CA HIS A 514 -18.46 14.52 22.30
C HIS A 514 -17.35 13.96 23.22
N MET A 515 -17.66 12.90 23.97
CA MET A 515 -16.68 12.20 24.79
C MET A 515 -15.61 11.50 23.95
N GLY A 516 -15.99 10.89 22.82
CA GLY A 516 -15.06 10.26 21.88
C GLY A 516 -14.07 11.25 21.26
N ASP A 517 -14.53 12.45 20.90
CA ASP A 517 -13.68 13.51 20.34
C ASP A 517 -12.67 14.02 21.39
N GLN A 518 -13.07 14.17 22.65
CA GLN A 518 -12.16 14.55 23.74
C GLN A 518 -11.22 13.41 24.16
N ALA A 519 -11.68 12.16 24.12
CA ALA A 519 -10.89 10.96 24.42
C ALA A 519 -9.75 10.73 23.43
N ARG A 520 -9.78 11.29 22.22
CA ARG A 520 -8.61 11.25 21.32
C ARG A 520 -7.41 12.05 21.84
N THR A 521 -7.62 12.90 22.84
CA THR A 521 -6.58 13.78 23.43
C THR A 521 -6.17 13.38 24.85
N ALA A 522 -6.84 12.42 25.47
CA ALA A 522 -6.57 11.94 26.83
C ALA A 522 -6.66 10.41 26.89
N ASP A 523 -5.85 9.74 27.73
CA ASP A 523 -5.86 8.28 27.93
C ASP A 523 -7.13 7.81 28.68
N LYS A 524 -8.30 8.01 28.06
CA LYS A 524 -9.63 7.74 28.63
C LYS A 524 -10.48 6.99 27.62
N THR A 525 -11.11 5.89 28.04
CA THR A 525 -12.01 5.12 27.18
C THR A 525 -13.47 5.38 27.55
N CYS A 526 -14.28 5.78 26.57
CA CYS A 526 -15.73 5.89 26.71
C CYS A 526 -16.38 4.54 26.35
N LEU A 527 -17.12 3.95 27.29
CA LEU A 527 -17.83 2.69 27.10
C LEU A 527 -19.34 2.93 27.13
N TYR A 528 -20.08 2.30 26.23
CA TYR A 528 -21.53 2.51 26.12
C TYR A 528 -22.30 1.26 25.67
N VAL A 529 -23.60 1.24 25.99
CA VAL A 529 -24.54 0.17 25.66
C VAL A 529 -25.89 0.77 25.27
N TYR A 530 -26.52 0.21 24.23
CA TYR A 530 -27.90 0.53 23.87
C TYR A 530 -28.83 -0.64 24.18
N CYS A 531 -29.68 -0.49 25.20
CA CYS A 531 -30.68 -1.49 25.53
C CYS A 531 -31.91 -1.35 24.63
N ASP A 532 -32.29 -2.43 23.95
CA ASP A 532 -33.46 -2.53 23.08
C ASP A 532 -34.41 -3.60 23.62
N TYR A 533 -35.64 -3.19 23.94
CA TYR A 533 -36.70 -4.07 24.42
C TYR A 533 -36.96 -5.25 23.45
N ASN A 534 -36.87 -5.01 22.15
CA ASN A 534 -37.15 -6.03 21.13
C ASN A 534 -36.06 -7.10 21.05
N ARG A 535 -34.88 -6.85 21.62
CA ARG A 535 -33.71 -7.75 21.58
C ARG A 535 -33.34 -8.33 22.94
N ARG A 536 -34.29 -8.36 23.88
CA ARG A 536 -34.08 -8.88 25.26
C ARG A 536 -33.48 -10.28 25.33
N ALA A 537 -33.81 -11.15 24.38
CA ALA A 537 -33.26 -12.50 24.33
C ALA A 537 -31.75 -12.52 24.03
N GLU A 538 -31.24 -11.50 23.32
CA GLU A 538 -29.83 -11.35 22.95
C GLU A 538 -29.05 -10.53 23.99
N GLN A 539 -29.71 -9.55 24.62
CA GLN A 539 -29.11 -8.59 25.55
C GLN A 539 -29.10 -9.10 27.00
N THR A 540 -28.52 -10.27 27.22
CA THR A 540 -28.29 -10.81 28.58
C THR A 540 -27.18 -10.05 29.31
N THR A 541 -27.13 -10.13 30.64
CA THR A 541 -26.07 -9.49 31.45
C THR A 541 -24.67 -9.89 30.98
N ALA A 542 -24.45 -11.18 30.71
CA ALA A 542 -23.19 -11.68 30.18
C ALA A 542 -22.85 -11.04 28.82
N ALA A 543 -23.82 -10.97 27.90
CA ALA A 543 -23.61 -10.39 26.57
C ALA A 543 -23.32 -8.89 26.60
N LEU A 544 -24.00 -8.14 27.48
CA LEU A 544 -23.75 -6.71 27.66
C LEU A 544 -22.36 -6.44 28.26
N LEU A 545 -21.98 -7.19 29.29
CA LEU A 545 -20.63 -7.08 29.87
C LEU A 545 -19.54 -7.49 28.87
N SER A 546 -19.77 -8.55 28.09
CA SER A 546 -18.85 -8.94 27.01
C SER A 546 -18.69 -7.84 25.97
N SER A 547 -19.76 -7.12 25.63
CA SER A 547 -19.68 -6.01 24.67
C SER A 547 -18.88 -4.82 25.21
N LEU A 548 -18.88 -4.59 26.52
CA LEU A 548 -18.06 -3.58 27.17
C LEU A 548 -16.59 -4.00 27.20
N LEU A 549 -16.32 -5.27 27.52
CA LEU A 549 -14.96 -5.83 27.44
C LEU A 549 -14.40 -5.75 26.01
N GLN A 550 -15.24 -6.06 25.02
CA GLN A 550 -14.88 -5.90 23.61
C GLN A 550 -14.48 -4.44 23.29
N GLN A 551 -15.22 -3.44 23.78
CA GLN A 551 -14.89 -2.02 23.55
C GLN A 551 -13.56 -1.61 24.21
N VAL A 552 -13.27 -2.11 25.43
CA VAL A 552 -11.97 -1.89 26.10
C VAL A 552 -10.83 -2.45 25.26
N LEU A 553 -10.95 -3.70 24.81
CA LEU A 553 -9.90 -4.35 24.03
C LEU A 553 -9.74 -3.75 22.62
N GLN A 554 -10.81 -3.24 22.02
CA GLN A 554 -10.75 -2.50 20.76
C GLN A 554 -9.99 -1.18 20.88
N HIS A 555 -10.07 -0.52 22.04
CA HIS A 555 -9.35 0.71 22.29
C HIS A 555 -7.84 0.47 22.50
N SER A 556 -7.48 -0.67 23.09
CA SER A 556 -6.09 -1.07 23.35
C SER A 556 -5.42 -1.84 22.21
N MET A 557 -5.96 -1.85 20.98
CA MET A 557 -5.41 -2.65 19.87
C MET A 557 -3.98 -2.28 19.44
N HIS A 558 -3.45 -1.13 19.89
CA HIS A 558 -2.05 -0.75 19.70
C HIS A 558 -1.09 -1.43 20.68
N GLN A 559 -1.61 -2.13 21.70
CA GLN A 559 -0.85 -2.90 22.68
C GLN A 559 -1.15 -4.40 22.53
N PRO A 560 -0.21 -5.29 22.88
CA PRO A 560 -0.46 -6.72 22.89
C PRO A 560 -1.61 -7.06 23.84
N LEU A 561 -2.49 -7.98 23.43
CA LEU A 561 -3.55 -8.49 24.30
C LEU A 561 -2.94 -9.07 25.58
N SER A 562 -3.63 -8.86 26.70
CA SER A 562 -3.14 -9.39 27.98
C SER A 562 -3.14 -10.93 27.95
N PRO A 563 -2.15 -11.60 28.57
CA PRO A 563 -2.07 -13.06 28.59
C PRO A 563 -3.33 -13.74 29.10
N GLU A 564 -4.06 -13.10 30.01
CA GLU A 564 -5.31 -13.58 30.59
C GLU A 564 -6.42 -13.70 29.54
N VAL A 565 -6.49 -12.74 28.59
CA VAL A 565 -7.49 -12.74 27.51
C VAL A 565 -7.20 -13.86 26.52
N SER A 566 -5.94 -14.04 26.14
CA SER A 566 -5.51 -15.12 25.24
C SER A 566 -5.70 -16.51 25.85
N LEU A 567 -5.39 -16.66 27.15
CA LEU A 567 -5.64 -17.90 27.88
C LEU A 567 -7.14 -18.23 27.89
N LEU A 568 -7.99 -17.25 28.21
CA LEU A 568 -9.43 -17.44 28.22
C LEU A 568 -9.97 -17.85 26.84
N TYR A 569 -9.45 -17.25 25.76
CA TYR A 569 -9.80 -17.64 24.40
C TYR A 569 -9.47 -19.11 24.14
N SER A 570 -8.24 -19.54 24.42
CA SER A 570 -7.80 -20.92 24.16
C SER A 570 -8.64 -21.98 24.91
N GLN A 571 -9.03 -21.69 26.15
CA GLN A 571 -9.85 -22.58 26.98
C GLN A 571 -11.26 -22.79 26.39
N HIS A 572 -11.86 -21.72 25.88
CA HIS A 572 -13.22 -21.77 25.35
C HIS A 572 -13.30 -22.17 23.87
N GLN A 573 -12.26 -21.86 23.08
CA GLN A 573 -12.15 -22.19 21.67
C GLN A 573 -12.28 -23.71 21.46
N ARG A 574 -11.67 -24.51 22.33
CA ARG A 574 -11.73 -25.98 22.30
C ARG A 574 -13.15 -26.54 22.33
N TYR A 575 -14.09 -25.83 22.93
CA TYR A 575 -15.47 -26.26 23.13
C TYR A 575 -16.50 -25.40 22.39
N GLY A 576 -16.05 -24.41 21.60
CA GLY A 576 -16.93 -23.47 20.89
C GLY A 576 -17.80 -22.62 21.81
N THR A 577 -17.36 -22.38 23.05
CA THR A 577 -18.12 -21.63 24.06
C THR A 577 -17.67 -20.17 24.13
N ARG A 578 -18.41 -19.33 24.85
CA ARG A 578 -18.06 -17.93 25.15
C ARG A 578 -17.79 -17.75 26.65
N PRO A 579 -17.12 -16.66 27.05
CA PRO A 579 -16.89 -16.35 28.46
C PRO A 579 -18.19 -16.27 29.26
N THR A 580 -18.15 -16.77 30.48
CA THR A 580 -19.24 -16.59 31.45
C THR A 580 -19.23 -15.18 32.03
N GLN A 581 -20.37 -14.76 32.61
CA GLN A 581 -20.47 -13.47 33.29
C GLN A 581 -19.37 -13.25 34.34
N ALA A 582 -19.03 -14.27 35.12
CA ALA A 582 -17.99 -14.18 36.15
C ALA A 582 -16.61 -13.91 35.54
N GLN A 583 -16.25 -14.63 34.47
CA GLN A 583 -14.96 -14.47 33.78
C GLN A 583 -14.82 -13.09 33.12
N VAL A 584 -15.89 -12.60 32.47
CA VAL A 584 -15.89 -11.27 31.85
C VAL A 584 -15.77 -10.18 32.91
N THR A 585 -16.47 -10.34 34.03
CA THR A 585 -16.41 -9.39 35.16
C THR A 585 -15.02 -9.35 35.77
N GLU A 586 -14.36 -10.49 35.92
CA GLU A 586 -12.98 -10.58 36.40
C GLU A 586 -12.02 -9.86 35.45
N LEU A 587 -12.09 -10.15 34.14
CA LEU A 587 -11.24 -9.49 33.15
C LEU A 587 -11.46 -7.98 33.09
N LEU A 588 -12.71 -7.54 33.09
CA LEU A 588 -13.04 -6.11 33.15
C LEU A 588 -12.43 -5.47 34.40
N ARG A 589 -12.46 -6.14 35.55
CA ARG A 589 -11.84 -5.63 36.78
C ARG A 589 -10.33 -5.53 36.64
N THR A 590 -9.67 -6.58 36.15
CA THR A 590 -8.21 -6.61 35.95
C THR A 590 -7.76 -5.51 35.00
N LEU A 591 -8.45 -5.34 33.87
CA LEU A 591 -8.15 -4.29 32.88
C LEU A 591 -8.53 -2.89 33.38
N ALA A 592 -9.52 -2.78 34.26
CA ALA A 592 -9.93 -1.53 34.90
C ALA A 592 -9.00 -1.06 36.04
N SER A 593 -8.08 -1.91 36.51
CA SER A 593 -7.17 -1.62 37.64
C SER A 593 -6.23 -0.43 37.37
N SER A 594 -6.10 0.02 36.12
CA SER A 594 -5.32 1.18 35.71
C SER A 594 -6.12 2.50 35.65
N GLN A 595 -7.19 2.65 36.47
CA GLN A 595 -8.04 3.86 36.69
C GLN A 595 -9.44 3.85 36.05
N ALA A 596 -10.24 2.79 36.17
CA ALA A 596 -11.65 2.87 35.77
C ALA A 596 -12.56 3.48 36.87
N THR A 597 -13.35 4.48 36.49
CA THR A 597 -14.46 5.02 37.28
C THR A 597 -15.73 4.21 37.03
N LYS A 598 -16.08 3.36 38.01
CA LYS A 598 -17.39 2.73 38.32
C LYS A 598 -18.47 2.66 37.21
N LEU A 599 -18.78 1.44 36.75
CA LEU A 599 -19.95 1.13 35.91
C LEU A 599 -21.20 0.86 36.77
N GLN A 600 -22.30 1.60 36.55
CA GLN A 600 -23.57 1.41 37.27
C GLN A 600 -24.76 1.34 36.30
N ILE A 601 -25.56 0.28 36.41
CA ILE A 601 -26.85 0.11 35.69
C ILE A 601 -27.97 0.17 36.73
N SER A 602 -28.95 1.06 36.56
CA SER A 602 -30.11 1.18 37.44
C SER A 602 -31.42 1.20 36.65
N ALA A 603 -32.42 0.44 37.11
CA ALA A 603 -33.81 0.50 36.63
C ALA A 603 -34.66 1.38 37.56
N GLN A 604 -35.65 2.10 37.03
CA GLN A 604 -36.56 2.92 37.83
C GLN A 604 -37.61 2.07 38.58
N ASN A 605 -38.26 2.66 39.59
CA ASN A 605 -39.42 2.05 40.26
C ASN A 605 -40.54 1.69 39.26
N ASP A 606 -40.73 2.49 38.22
CA ASP A 606 -41.71 2.25 37.16
C ASP A 606 -41.32 1.08 36.24
N ASP A 607 -40.03 0.84 36.04
CA ASP A 607 -39.54 -0.31 35.28
C ASP A 607 -39.74 -1.60 36.08
N ILE A 608 -39.49 -1.54 37.40
CA ILE A 608 -39.78 -2.62 38.35
C ILE A 608 -41.29 -2.88 38.39
N ALA A 609 -42.12 -1.82 38.42
CA ALA A 609 -43.57 -1.92 38.39
C ALA A 609 -44.05 -2.61 37.11
N LYS A 610 -43.66 -2.12 35.93
CA LYS A 610 -44.06 -2.70 34.63
C LYS A 610 -43.60 -4.15 34.46
N PHE A 611 -42.39 -4.47 34.91
CA PHE A 611 -41.89 -5.85 34.91
C PHE A 611 -42.74 -6.76 35.81
N ARG A 612 -43.10 -6.29 37.02
CA ARG A 612 -43.91 -7.07 37.97
C ARG A 612 -45.35 -7.21 37.51
N GLU A 613 -45.95 -6.18 36.92
CA GLU A 613 -47.27 -6.27 36.31
C GLU A 613 -47.33 -7.32 35.19
N ALA A 614 -46.31 -7.37 34.34
CA ALA A 614 -46.19 -8.39 33.30
C ALA A 614 -46.08 -9.80 33.92
N GLN A 615 -45.29 -9.98 34.98
CA GLN A 615 -45.10 -11.27 35.66
C GLN A 615 -46.35 -11.76 36.42
N ILE A 616 -47.07 -10.86 37.10
CA ILE A 616 -48.33 -11.18 37.79
C ILE A 616 -49.37 -11.68 36.78
N SER A 617 -49.41 -11.06 35.60
CA SER A 617 -50.34 -11.41 34.52
C SER A 617 -50.02 -12.75 33.85
N GLN A 618 -48.74 -13.14 33.82
CA GLN A 618 -48.28 -14.39 33.19
C GLN A 618 -48.43 -15.62 34.11
N LYS A 619 -48.45 -15.46 35.44
CA LYS A 619 -48.58 -16.59 36.38
C LYS A 619 -50.03 -16.84 36.78
N TYR A 620 -50.63 -17.90 36.22
CA TYR A 620 -52.05 -18.25 36.38
C TYR A 620 -52.57 -18.18 37.84
N ARG A 621 -51.88 -18.83 38.79
CA ARG A 621 -52.30 -18.82 40.21
C ARG A 621 -52.28 -17.41 40.82
N LEU A 622 -51.22 -16.63 40.56
CA LEU A 622 -51.06 -15.29 41.11
C LEU A 622 -52.09 -14.33 40.50
N SER A 623 -52.30 -14.42 39.18
CA SER A 623 -53.32 -13.65 38.47
C SER A 623 -54.75 -13.92 38.99
N ARG A 624 -55.05 -15.15 39.42
CA ARG A 624 -56.36 -15.51 40.00
C ARG A 624 -56.59 -14.88 41.38
N HIS A 625 -55.56 -14.79 42.22
CA HIS A 625 -55.66 -14.17 43.55
C HIS A 625 -55.76 -12.65 43.42
N VAL A 626 -55.02 -12.05 42.50
CA VAL A 626 -55.10 -10.62 42.18
C VAL A 626 -56.44 -10.22 41.56
N ARG A 627 -57.09 -11.11 40.79
CA ARG A 627 -58.47 -10.85 40.31
C ARG A 627 -59.51 -10.90 41.44
N ALA A 628 -59.27 -11.70 42.48
CA ALA A 628 -60.18 -11.81 43.61
C ALA A 628 -60.01 -10.65 44.61
N ASP A 629 -58.79 -10.11 44.74
CA ASP A 629 -58.49 -8.90 45.50
C ASP A 629 -57.59 -7.95 44.68
N PRO A 630 -58.17 -6.94 44.01
CA PRO A 630 -57.42 -6.02 43.18
C PRO A 630 -56.37 -5.19 43.95
N LYS A 631 -56.58 -4.91 45.24
CA LYS A 631 -55.63 -4.14 46.06
C LYS A 631 -54.34 -4.92 46.34
N LEU A 632 -54.42 -6.25 46.35
CA LEU A 632 -53.26 -7.13 46.50
C LEU A 632 -52.21 -6.91 45.40
N LYS A 633 -52.63 -6.50 44.19
CA LYS A 633 -51.70 -6.15 43.10
C LYS A 633 -50.80 -4.98 43.50
N ASP A 634 -51.43 -3.91 43.95
CA ASP A 634 -50.76 -2.66 44.28
C ASP A 634 -49.92 -2.84 45.54
N ASP A 635 -50.43 -3.57 46.54
CA ASP A 635 -49.70 -3.92 47.76
C ASP A 635 -48.45 -4.76 47.47
N ILE A 636 -48.51 -5.73 46.55
CA ILE A 636 -47.34 -6.52 46.13
C ILE A 636 -46.31 -5.63 45.43
N ILE A 637 -46.76 -4.79 44.49
CA ILE A 637 -45.87 -3.92 43.71
C ILE A 637 -45.22 -2.87 44.62
N GLU A 638 -46.00 -2.17 45.44
CA GLU A 638 -45.51 -1.17 46.39
C GLU A 638 -44.62 -1.80 47.47
N THR A 639 -44.98 -2.96 48.02
CA THR A 639 -44.13 -3.65 49.02
C THR A 639 -42.81 -4.06 48.41
N ILE A 640 -42.80 -4.55 47.16
CA ILE A 640 -41.56 -4.91 46.46
C ILE A 640 -40.75 -3.67 46.13
N ILE A 641 -41.34 -2.58 45.64
CA ILE A 641 -40.64 -1.31 45.38
C ILE A 641 -40.05 -0.73 46.68
N LYS A 642 -40.84 -0.73 47.77
CA LYS A 642 -40.45 -0.21 49.08
C LYS A 642 -39.37 -1.07 49.76
N LYS A 643 -39.42 -2.40 49.59
CA LYS A 643 -38.38 -3.31 50.10
C LYS A 643 -37.17 -3.45 49.18
N SER A 644 -37.30 -3.14 47.89
CA SER A 644 -36.19 -3.28 46.94
C SER A 644 -35.17 -2.15 47.06
N GLN A 645 -35.51 -0.95 47.57
CA GLN A 645 -34.58 0.20 47.60
C GLN A 645 -33.80 0.40 46.28
N GLY A 646 -34.44 0.10 45.14
CA GLY A 646 -33.77 0.01 43.83
C GLY A 646 -33.11 -1.35 43.58
N MET A 647 -33.11 -1.80 42.33
CA MET A 647 -32.39 -3.02 41.96
C MET A 647 -30.88 -2.70 41.90
N TRP A 648 -30.09 -3.26 42.81
CA TRP A 648 -28.64 -3.07 42.84
C TRP A 648 -27.95 -4.26 42.16
N VAL A 649 -27.00 -3.98 41.28
CA VAL A 649 -25.84 -4.86 41.10
C VAL A 649 -24.71 -4.24 41.91
N THR A 650 -24.39 -4.85 43.05
CA THR A 650 -23.21 -4.51 43.86
C THR A 650 -22.14 -5.57 43.63
N LEU A 651 -21.04 -5.18 42.99
CA LEU A 651 -19.76 -5.84 43.18
C LEU A 651 -19.01 -5.08 44.29
N PRO A 652 -18.74 -5.68 45.45
CA PRO A 652 -17.81 -5.09 46.40
C PRO A 652 -16.39 -5.43 45.96
N VAL A 653 -15.55 -4.41 45.79
CA VAL A 653 -14.11 -4.57 46.04
C VAL A 653 -13.69 -3.34 46.83
N PHE A 654 -13.77 -3.44 48.16
CA PHE A 654 -13.05 -2.51 49.01
C PHE A 654 -11.57 -2.90 49.04
N PRO A 655 -10.66 -1.92 49.16
CA PRO A 655 -9.24 -2.16 49.25
C PRO A 655 -8.91 -2.82 50.59
N PHE A 656 -8.22 -3.95 50.55
CA PHE A 656 -7.47 -4.42 51.71
C PHE A 656 -6.14 -3.67 51.75
N SER A 657 -6.02 -2.70 52.67
CA SER A 657 -4.72 -2.33 53.23
C SER A 657 -4.88 -1.89 54.69
N PHE A 658 -4.53 -2.82 55.57
CA PHE A 658 -4.01 -2.68 56.95
C PHE A 658 -4.56 -1.59 57.88
N MET A 659 -5.23 -2.01 58.97
CA MET A 659 -4.81 -1.75 60.36
C MET A 659 -5.70 -2.51 61.38
N GLY A 660 -5.07 -3.31 62.25
CA GLY A 660 -5.58 -3.64 63.59
C GLY A 660 -6.54 -4.82 63.76
N ALA A 661 -6.01 -5.98 64.17
CA ALA A 661 -6.77 -7.07 64.76
C ALA A 661 -7.41 -6.61 66.09
N ASN A 662 -8.74 -6.45 66.13
CA ASN A 662 -9.60 -6.61 67.33
C ASN A 662 -11.10 -6.32 67.08
N TRP A 663 -11.53 -5.98 65.86
CA TRP A 663 -12.95 -5.66 65.57
C TRP A 663 -13.76 -6.80 64.91
N ALA A 664 -13.14 -7.94 64.59
CA ALA A 664 -13.81 -9.05 63.91
C ALA A 664 -14.81 -9.85 64.78
N GLY A 665 -14.72 -9.76 66.11
CA GLY A 665 -15.57 -10.54 67.03
C GLY A 665 -17.00 -10.03 67.21
N PHE A 666 -17.24 -8.72 67.04
CA PHE A 666 -18.52 -8.11 67.42
C PHE A 666 -19.59 -8.18 66.31
N TYR A 667 -19.17 -8.25 65.04
CA TYR A 667 -20.09 -8.33 63.90
C TYR A 667 -20.49 -9.76 63.54
N TYR A 668 -19.66 -10.77 63.84
CA TYR A 668 -19.98 -12.16 63.49
C TYR A 668 -21.10 -12.75 64.35
N GLN A 669 -21.22 -12.38 65.63
CA GLN A 669 -22.31 -12.86 66.50
C GLN A 669 -23.66 -12.19 66.23
N ASN A 670 -23.69 -10.91 65.86
CA ASN A 670 -24.93 -10.20 65.54
C ASN A 670 -25.51 -10.59 64.15
N PHE A 671 -24.68 -11.05 63.22
CA PHE A 671 -25.13 -11.47 61.89
C PHE A 671 -25.78 -12.87 61.90
N ILE A 672 -25.36 -13.76 62.81
CA ILE A 672 -25.89 -15.14 62.91
C ILE A 672 -27.23 -15.17 63.66
N SER A 673 -27.43 -14.31 64.67
CA SER A 673 -28.67 -14.28 65.46
C SER A 673 -29.88 -13.74 64.68
N ASN A 674 -29.66 -12.81 63.73
CA ASN A 674 -30.71 -12.27 62.86
C ASN A 674 -31.06 -13.20 61.67
N ARG A 675 -30.14 -14.09 61.25
CA ARG A 675 -30.40 -15.04 60.17
C ARG A 675 -31.38 -16.15 60.56
N SER A 676 -31.37 -16.62 61.80
CA SER A 676 -32.22 -17.76 62.22
C SER A 676 -33.69 -17.38 62.45
N ARG A 677 -33.94 -16.18 63.01
CA ARG A 677 -35.29 -15.67 63.31
C ARG A 677 -36.08 -15.29 62.06
N THR A 678 -35.41 -14.67 61.08
CA THR A 678 -36.05 -14.29 59.81
C THR A 678 -36.25 -15.50 58.89
N ARG A 679 -35.31 -16.46 58.88
CA ARG A 679 -35.40 -17.67 58.05
C ARG A 679 -36.52 -18.61 58.49
N SER A 680 -36.77 -18.77 59.78
CA SER A 680 -37.88 -19.60 60.30
C SER A 680 -39.27 -18.99 60.05
N THR A 681 -39.37 -17.66 60.04
CA THR A 681 -40.63 -16.93 59.82
C THR A 681 -41.02 -16.95 58.34
N VAL A 682 -40.04 -16.79 57.44
CA VAL A 682 -40.23 -16.85 55.97
C VAL A 682 -40.52 -18.29 55.51
N LYS A 683 -39.83 -19.31 56.06
CA LYS A 683 -40.09 -20.73 55.73
C LYS A 683 -41.50 -21.18 56.12
N ARG A 684 -42.09 -20.60 57.17
CA ARG A 684 -43.45 -20.93 57.65
C ARG A 684 -44.55 -20.29 56.80
N GLN A 685 -44.27 -19.15 56.16
CA GLN A 685 -45.27 -18.36 55.43
C GLN A 685 -45.21 -18.54 53.91
N ALA A 686 -44.04 -18.84 53.32
CA ALA A 686 -43.90 -19.08 51.89
C ALA A 686 -42.63 -19.91 51.56
N PRO A 687 -42.72 -21.26 51.54
CA PRO A 687 -41.55 -22.13 51.36
C PRO A 687 -40.84 -21.95 50.00
N GLU A 688 -41.58 -21.65 48.94
CA GLU A 688 -41.06 -21.56 47.56
C GLU A 688 -40.40 -20.20 47.23
N ALA A 689 -40.47 -19.21 48.14
CA ALA A 689 -39.83 -17.91 47.94
C ALA A 689 -38.34 -17.90 48.30
N VAL A 690 -37.85 -18.94 48.98
CA VAL A 690 -36.44 -19.06 49.37
C VAL A 690 -35.55 -19.30 48.14
N ASP A 691 -36.00 -20.14 47.20
CA ASP A 691 -35.24 -20.45 45.98
C ASP A 691 -35.16 -19.26 45.01
N LEU A 692 -36.13 -18.35 45.06
CA LEU A 692 -36.14 -17.15 44.21
C LEU A 692 -35.30 -15.99 44.79
N ALA A 693 -35.08 -15.97 46.11
CA ALA A 693 -34.25 -14.96 46.77
C ALA A 693 -32.75 -15.22 46.59
N GLU A 694 -32.34 -16.48 46.43
CA GLU A 694 -30.93 -16.83 46.14
C GLU A 694 -30.54 -16.47 44.68
N ALA A 695 -31.49 -16.39 43.75
CA ALA A 695 -31.22 -16.03 42.36
C ALA A 695 -31.01 -14.52 42.11
N VAL A 696 -31.26 -13.66 43.11
CA VAL A 696 -31.26 -12.18 42.94
C VAL A 696 -30.16 -11.49 43.78
N LEU A 697 -29.28 -12.24 44.43
CA LEU A 697 -28.16 -11.70 45.23
C LEU A 697 -26.76 -11.94 44.63
N PHE A 698 -26.63 -12.07 43.30
CA PHE A 698 -25.35 -12.11 42.59
C PHE A 698 -25.21 -11.02 41.52
#